data_AF-A0AA39IH71-F1
#
_entry.id   AF-A0AA39IH71-F1
#
_cell.length_a   1.000
_cell.length_b   1.000
_cell.length_c   1.000
_cell.angle_alpha   90.00
_cell.angle_beta   90.00
_cell.angle_gamma   90.00
#
_symmetry.space_group_name_H-M   'P 1'
#
loop_
_entity.id
_entity.type
_entity.pdbx_description
1 polymer ?
#
loop_
_entity_poly.entity_id
_entity_poly.type
_entity_poly.pdbx_seq_one_letter_code
_entity_poly.pdbx_strand_id
1 'polypeptide(L)'
;MAVESSAEQAVAPPQFITLDQTLICFDVEQPSDARQELMIGQTMAGDKPVAWRIRTNAPTRYCVSPNSGVLDCSSTVAAVVVELIGNRYNPHHKLIVQAIELLPDESAKTIWRSDRAKVVENVQTIQLELSTTLLNLDHTQHLSTESSSAQRSASVTSLLEQSSTVGAERVKELEALLAMLESDTQQMKKNVEQTLRLKEVLEKNLVGRNETKVELKKKIADAEVKMNALQEKVAKQEVELRQSNMSKQMQSDQCVKLTMDCEMGGQQSHLEDVTEALLTSKLETQQLQRGNGEPSRQLESLNWRIAKEGTQRALKSRDLETKLINMEVAMATMRAEFDARIAQNTREINDLYEIGFTHDDVEAGKLKKDLIDEKMDELRKTLDDVCTEKARLEIEHSKAVEGYDELKAKVSKLEKDLNASDRDRLNCQSLVQDLQARLNTAENRRKHAEDESTVLRGENNDLKRQRETLCRKIENEAALRTTLEDKLITLKEDLDFARKTHVSQMDEVKRKRQHEMTSVSNEMESRYQAQLQKQLQAMRADFDARIAQNRREIDELYKTKLSEANETASRDRSNAKEAREEAARARLRVHELETVLSSYNKQVDELNRKIADLESALRRTLSEYRYLMDLKVQLDVELQAYQKSCEGQESRRKHAEDEISVLRGENDDLKRQLETLRREIEDEAVLRTTLENKLTTLKKDLQGNIPKCPTS
;
A
#
# COMPACT_ATOMS: atom_id res chain seq x y z
N MET A 1 6.91 -21.32 56.46
CA MET A 1 8.14 -21.59 55.66
C MET A 1 7.99 -20.81 54.36
N ALA A 2 8.39 -19.55 54.38
CA ALA A 2 8.45 -18.71 53.19
C ALA A 2 9.82 -18.91 52.57
N VAL A 3 9.85 -19.40 51.33
CA VAL A 3 11.06 -19.47 50.52
C VAL A 3 11.18 -18.12 49.83
N GLU A 4 12.14 -17.32 50.26
CA GLU A 4 12.59 -16.12 49.56
C GLU A 4 13.27 -16.58 48.27
N SER A 5 12.66 -16.28 47.11
CA SER A 5 13.36 -16.32 45.84
C SER A 5 14.10 -15.01 45.66
N SER A 6 15.43 -15.04 45.77
CA SER A 6 16.30 -13.94 45.36
C SER A 6 16.11 -13.69 43.86
N ALA A 7 15.35 -12.65 43.53
CA ALA A 7 15.35 -12.06 42.21
C ALA A 7 16.66 -11.28 42.06
N GLU A 8 17.59 -11.82 41.26
CA GLU A 8 18.70 -11.04 40.71
C GLU A 8 18.11 -9.87 39.92
N GLN A 9 18.09 -8.68 40.53
CA GLN A 9 17.84 -7.43 39.82
C GLN A 9 18.99 -7.21 38.85
N ALA A 10 18.74 -7.46 37.56
CA ALA A 10 19.62 -7.05 36.49
C ALA A 10 19.76 -5.52 36.53
N VAL A 11 20.88 -5.03 37.07
CA VAL A 11 21.25 -3.62 37.07
C VAL A 11 21.37 -3.17 35.61
N ALA A 12 20.58 -2.17 35.21
CA ALA A 12 20.63 -1.62 33.86
C ALA A 12 22.05 -1.13 33.54
N PRO A 13 22.58 -1.41 32.33
CA PRO A 13 23.94 -1.03 31.97
C PRO A 13 24.12 0.49 32.06
N PRO A 14 25.27 0.98 32.53
CA PRO A 14 25.52 2.41 32.67
C PRO A 14 25.43 3.13 31.32
N GLN A 15 24.67 4.23 31.26
CA GLN A 15 24.55 5.12 30.10
C GLN A 15 25.20 6.48 30.40
N PHE A 16 26.46 6.64 30.01
CA PHE A 16 27.24 7.87 30.17
C PHE A 16 27.24 8.72 28.89
N ILE A 17 27.36 8.09 27.72
CA ILE A 17 27.41 8.72 26.40
C ILE A 17 26.34 8.19 25.45
N THR A 18 25.96 9.03 24.48
CA THR A 18 25.09 8.74 23.34
C THR A 18 25.83 9.03 22.05
N LEU A 19 25.69 8.14 21.06
CA LEU A 19 26.23 8.37 19.71
C LEU A 19 25.10 8.82 18.79
N ASP A 20 25.39 9.73 17.87
CA ASP A 20 24.47 10.08 16.78
C ASP A 20 24.21 8.91 15.84
N GLN A 21 25.23 8.07 15.63
CA GLN A 21 25.16 6.85 14.83
C GLN A 21 25.99 5.71 15.46
N THR A 22 25.47 4.49 15.40
CA THR A 22 26.20 3.27 15.77
C THR A 22 26.69 2.49 14.55
N LEU A 23 26.12 2.78 13.37
CA LEU A 23 26.48 2.20 12.09
C LEU A 23 27.34 3.20 11.31
N ILE A 24 28.55 2.78 10.96
CA ILE A 24 29.49 3.54 10.13
C ILE A 24 29.60 2.86 8.77
N CYS A 25 29.13 3.55 7.74
CA CYS A 25 29.16 3.07 6.36
C CYS A 25 30.24 3.80 5.56
N PHE A 26 31.24 3.06 5.06
CA PHE A 26 32.31 3.62 4.24
C PHE A 26 31.98 3.53 2.74
N ASP A 27 32.23 4.61 2.02
CA ASP A 27 32.29 4.59 0.56
C ASP A 27 33.68 4.17 0.09
N VAL A 28 33.87 2.88 -0.20
CA VAL A 28 35.17 2.31 -0.57
C VAL A 28 35.53 2.51 -2.04
N GLU A 29 34.60 2.98 -2.88
CA GLU A 29 34.83 3.16 -4.32
C GLU A 29 35.48 4.51 -4.66
N GLN A 30 35.57 5.40 -3.69
CA GLN A 30 36.16 6.72 -3.90
C GLN A 30 37.70 6.64 -4.01
N PRO A 31 38.37 7.61 -4.66
CA PRO A 31 39.81 7.55 -4.91
C PRO A 31 40.68 7.86 -3.68
N SER A 32 40.12 8.47 -2.63
CA SER A 32 40.80 8.79 -1.37
C SER A 32 40.31 7.92 -0.21
N ASP A 33 41.03 7.92 0.92
CA ASP A 33 40.62 7.18 2.12
C ASP A 33 39.23 7.63 2.61
N ALA A 34 38.34 6.66 2.86
CA ALA A 34 36.97 6.89 3.30
C ALA A 34 36.91 7.43 4.72
N ARG A 35 36.23 8.55 4.91
CA ARG A 35 36.13 9.26 6.20
C ARG A 35 34.67 9.35 6.62
N GLN A 36 34.39 8.98 7.87
CA GLN A 36 33.09 9.17 8.50
C GLN A 36 33.26 9.96 9.80
N GLU A 37 32.40 10.95 9.99
CA GLU A 37 32.32 11.72 11.23
C GLU A 37 31.27 11.10 12.17
N LEU A 38 31.66 10.89 13.43
CA LEU A 38 30.87 10.32 14.53
C LEU A 38 30.79 11.36 15.65
N MET A 39 29.58 11.62 16.14
CA MET A 39 29.35 12.58 17.23
C MET A 39 29.10 11.83 18.54
N ILE A 40 29.96 12.06 19.54
CA ILE A 40 29.83 11.48 20.88
C ILE A 40 29.26 12.55 21.81
N GLY A 41 28.00 12.40 22.19
CA GLY A 41 27.32 13.28 23.13
C GLY A 41 27.29 12.71 24.56
N GLN A 42 27.30 13.57 25.56
CA GLN A 42 27.07 13.19 26.95
C GLN A 42 25.56 13.04 27.23
N THR A 43 25.17 12.04 28.01
CA THR A 43 23.76 11.80 28.35
C THR A 43 23.29 12.85 29.36
N MET A 44 22.09 13.43 29.17
CA MET A 44 21.51 14.54 29.96
C MET A 44 21.41 14.33 31.48
N ALA A 45 21.67 13.11 31.98
CA ALA A 45 21.55 12.74 33.38
C ALA A 45 22.84 12.88 34.22
N GLY A 46 24.00 13.18 33.60
CA GLY A 46 25.29 13.19 34.30
C GLY A 46 25.93 14.57 34.39
N ASP A 47 25.93 15.18 35.58
CA ASP A 47 26.59 16.47 35.88
C ASP A 47 28.12 16.35 36.08
N LYS A 48 28.67 15.16 35.78
CA LYS A 48 30.05 14.77 36.06
C LYS A 48 30.82 14.51 34.76
N PRO A 49 32.13 14.83 34.70
CA PRO A 49 32.91 14.64 33.49
C PRO A 49 33.01 13.16 33.11
N VAL A 50 32.97 12.84 31.82
CA VAL A 50 33.02 11.47 31.28
C VAL A 50 34.22 11.34 30.35
N ALA A 51 35.13 10.40 30.64
CA ALA A 51 36.21 10.04 29.74
C ALA A 51 35.73 9.02 28.72
N TRP A 52 36.09 9.20 27.44
CA TRP A 52 35.79 8.26 26.37
C TRP A 52 37.04 7.88 25.56
N ARG A 53 37.02 6.69 24.97
CA ARG A 53 38.05 6.23 24.03
C ARG A 53 37.47 5.30 22.97
N ILE A 54 38.15 5.22 21.83
CA ILE A 54 37.80 4.29 20.75
C ILE A 54 38.93 3.26 20.59
N ARG A 55 38.56 1.99 20.52
CA ARG A 55 39.48 0.87 20.28
C ARG A 55 39.13 0.17 18.99
N THR A 56 40.15 -0.32 18.29
CA THR A 56 40.00 -1.14 17.09
C THR A 56 40.93 -2.35 17.14
N ASN A 57 40.49 -3.47 16.57
CA ASN A 57 41.35 -4.64 16.34
C ASN A 57 42.19 -4.51 15.05
N ALA A 58 42.01 -3.44 14.27
CA ALA A 58 42.71 -3.18 13.02
C ALA A 58 43.24 -1.73 12.93
N PRO A 59 44.18 -1.32 13.82
CA PRO A 59 44.64 0.07 13.92
C PRO A 59 45.43 0.56 12.71
N THR A 60 46.00 -0.33 11.89
CA THR A 60 46.64 0.05 10.62
C THR A 60 45.63 0.32 9.50
N ARG A 61 44.34 0.04 9.73
CA ARG A 61 43.26 0.18 8.76
C ARG A 61 42.29 1.29 9.13
N TYR A 62 42.05 1.52 10.41
CA TYR A 62 41.19 2.60 10.88
C TYR A 62 42.00 3.62 11.69
N CYS A 63 42.14 4.82 11.14
CA CYS A 63 42.68 5.96 11.87
C CYS A 63 41.50 6.70 12.52
N VAL A 64 41.58 6.96 13.83
CA VAL A 64 40.52 7.64 14.59
C VAL A 64 41.08 8.91 15.19
N SER A 65 40.48 10.06 14.87
CA SER A 65 40.97 11.37 15.28
C SER A 65 39.82 12.26 15.77
N PRO A 66 39.78 12.67 17.06
CA PRO A 66 40.62 12.19 18.17
C PRO A 66 40.26 10.76 18.61
N ASN A 67 41.23 9.99 19.11
CA ASN A 67 41.02 8.59 19.53
C ASN A 67 40.49 8.43 20.98
N SER A 68 40.52 9.51 21.76
CA SER A 68 40.05 9.59 23.14
C SER A 68 39.82 11.05 23.52
N GLY A 69 38.99 11.27 24.55
CA GLY A 69 38.66 12.61 25.02
C GLY A 69 37.91 12.60 26.35
N VAL A 70 37.51 13.78 26.79
CA VAL A 70 36.68 14.00 27.98
C VAL A 70 35.51 14.88 27.56
N LEU A 71 34.32 14.53 28.02
CA LEU A 71 33.12 15.35 27.91
C LEU A 71 32.81 15.91 29.29
N ASP A 72 32.62 17.22 29.37
CA ASP A 72 32.26 17.94 30.60
C ASP A 72 31.09 18.91 30.32
N CYS A 73 30.64 19.64 31.33
CA CYS A 73 29.53 20.59 31.20
C CYS A 73 29.80 21.72 30.17
N SER A 74 31.07 21.91 29.75
CA SER A 74 31.46 22.88 28.71
C SER A 74 31.60 22.27 27.31
N SER A 75 31.82 20.96 27.23
CA SER A 75 32.07 20.19 26.01
C SER A 75 31.21 18.93 26.00
N THR A 76 29.89 19.12 25.83
CA THR A 76 28.91 18.03 25.89
C THR A 76 28.90 17.14 24.65
N VAL A 77 29.59 17.53 23.57
CA VAL A 77 29.70 16.77 22.31
C VAL A 77 31.12 16.78 21.77
N ALA A 78 31.63 15.63 21.36
CA ALA A 78 32.91 15.47 20.67
C ALA A 78 32.71 14.94 19.25
N ALA A 79 33.24 15.66 18.26
CA ALA A 79 33.31 15.22 16.86
C ALA A 79 34.53 14.34 16.64
N VAL A 80 34.33 13.15 16.10
CA VAL A 80 35.38 12.15 15.85
C VAL A 80 35.35 11.70 14.40
N VAL A 81 36.50 11.77 13.74
CA VAL A 81 36.65 11.28 12.37
C VAL A 81 37.27 9.89 12.38
N VAL A 82 36.61 8.93 11.75
CA VAL A 82 37.10 7.58 11.48
C VAL A 82 37.47 7.48 10.00
N GLU A 83 38.74 7.26 9.71
CA GLU A 83 39.30 7.16 8.37
C GLU A 83 39.75 5.72 8.05
N LEU A 84 39.29 5.17 6.93
CA LEU A 84 39.60 3.83 6.44
C LEU A 84 40.77 3.88 5.43
N ILE A 85 41.95 3.48 5.88
CA ILE A 85 43.20 3.60 5.14
C ILE A 85 43.24 2.66 3.92
N GLY A 86 43.42 3.25 2.75
CA GLY A 86 43.43 2.60 1.44
C GLY A 86 42.09 1.98 1.07
N ASN A 87 40.98 2.39 1.69
CA ASN A 87 39.63 1.83 1.49
C ASN A 87 39.54 0.30 1.70
N ARG A 88 40.45 -0.27 2.50
CA ARG A 88 40.58 -1.73 2.69
C ARG A 88 39.70 -2.27 3.82
N TYR A 89 38.39 -2.20 3.61
CA TYR A 89 37.36 -2.70 4.52
C TYR A 89 37.47 -4.22 4.78
N ASN A 90 37.13 -4.67 5.99
CA ASN A 90 36.96 -6.09 6.32
C ASN A 90 35.80 -6.25 7.35
N PRO A 91 34.83 -7.14 7.10
CA PRO A 91 33.70 -7.39 8.01
C PRO A 91 34.09 -7.86 9.42
N HIS A 92 35.28 -8.44 9.61
CA HIS A 92 35.73 -8.93 10.92
C HIS A 92 36.41 -7.85 11.77
N HIS A 93 36.61 -6.65 11.22
CA HIS A 93 37.14 -5.54 12.00
C HIS A 93 36.06 -4.98 12.93
N LYS A 94 36.47 -4.58 14.14
CA LYS A 94 35.59 -4.08 15.19
C LYS A 94 36.12 -2.75 15.67
N LEU A 95 35.25 -1.75 15.75
CA LEU A 95 35.49 -0.52 16.50
C LEU A 95 34.58 -0.50 17.72
N ILE A 96 35.14 -0.11 18.87
CA ILE A 96 34.44 -0.12 20.15
C ILE A 96 34.67 1.22 20.82
N VAL A 97 33.58 1.91 21.14
CA VAL A 97 33.58 3.12 21.97
C VAL A 97 33.40 2.71 23.42
N GLN A 98 34.25 3.21 24.31
CA GLN A 98 34.14 2.99 25.74
C GLN A 98 34.05 4.32 26.47
N ALA A 99 33.19 4.41 27.47
CA ALA A 99 33.05 5.58 28.32
C ALA A 99 33.00 5.21 29.80
N ILE A 100 33.57 6.08 30.63
CA ILE A 100 33.61 5.96 32.09
C ILE A 100 33.48 7.35 32.71
N GLU A 101 32.69 7.47 33.76
CA GLU A 101 32.61 8.68 34.58
C GLU A 101 33.98 8.99 35.22
N LEU A 102 34.36 10.25 35.38
CA LEU A 102 35.60 10.65 36.06
C LEU A 102 35.28 11.09 37.49
N LEU A 103 36.02 10.56 38.46
CA LEU A 103 35.99 11.06 39.84
C LEU A 103 36.95 12.24 39.99
N PRO A 104 36.79 13.12 41.02
CA PRO A 104 37.55 14.36 41.16
C PRO A 104 39.08 14.20 41.18
N ASP A 105 39.59 13.06 41.63
CA ASP A 105 41.04 12.78 41.75
C ASP A 105 41.63 12.03 40.54
N GLU A 106 40.81 11.72 39.52
CA GLU A 106 41.22 10.89 38.39
C GLU A 106 41.43 11.69 37.11
N SER A 107 42.48 11.34 36.36
CA SER A 107 42.73 11.93 35.05
C SER A 107 42.28 11.00 33.92
N ALA A 108 41.79 11.58 32.81
CA ALA A 108 41.40 10.83 31.63
C ALA A 108 42.54 10.01 30.99
N LYS A 109 43.80 10.38 31.25
CA LYS A 109 44.98 9.63 30.78
C LYS A 109 45.27 8.39 31.64
N THR A 110 44.90 8.42 32.93
CA THR A 110 45.22 7.35 33.90
C THR A 110 44.03 6.44 34.21
N ILE A 111 42.78 6.91 34.06
CA ILE A 111 41.57 6.15 34.37
C ILE A 111 41.52 4.79 33.65
N TRP A 112 41.97 4.76 32.40
CA TRP A 112 42.01 3.58 31.56
C TRP A 112 43.04 2.51 31.99
N ARG A 113 43.93 2.83 32.94
CA ARG A 113 44.89 1.93 33.58
C ARG A 113 44.47 1.51 35.00
N SER A 114 43.49 2.21 35.58
CA SER A 114 42.93 1.91 36.91
C SER A 114 42.16 0.59 36.89
N ASP A 115 42.09 -0.09 38.04
CA ASP A 115 41.28 -1.31 38.20
C ASP A 115 39.79 -1.04 37.99
N ARG A 116 39.33 0.21 38.16
CA ARG A 116 37.94 0.58 37.91
C ARG A 116 37.52 0.42 36.45
N ALA A 117 38.42 0.70 35.51
CA ALA A 117 38.16 0.52 34.08
C ALA A 117 38.22 -0.96 33.63
N LYS A 118 38.59 -1.89 34.52
CA LYS A 118 38.54 -3.34 34.27
C LYS A 118 37.18 -3.94 34.65
N VAL A 119 36.40 -3.27 35.50
CA VAL A 119 35.07 -3.71 35.93
C VAL A 119 34.06 -3.34 34.85
N VAL A 120 33.36 -4.35 34.30
CA VAL A 120 32.40 -4.17 33.19
C VAL A 120 31.25 -3.24 33.57
N GLU A 121 30.80 -3.29 34.83
CA GLU A 121 29.71 -2.44 35.35
C GLU A 121 30.07 -0.95 35.42
N ASN A 122 31.36 -0.60 35.42
CA ASN A 122 31.82 0.79 35.48
C ASN A 122 32.08 1.41 34.11
N VAL A 123 32.04 0.61 33.03
CA VAL A 123 32.42 1.05 31.69
C VAL A 123 31.27 0.80 30.73
N GLN A 124 30.68 1.87 30.21
CA GLN A 124 29.78 1.77 29.08
C GLN A 124 30.58 1.37 27.84
N THR A 125 30.17 0.30 27.17
CA THR A 125 30.82 -0.21 25.95
C THR A 125 29.80 -0.23 24.82
N ILE A 126 30.07 0.49 23.74
CA ILE A 126 29.24 0.54 22.53
C ILE A 126 30.07 0.01 21.37
N GLN A 127 29.65 -1.10 20.77
CA GLN A 127 30.28 -1.61 19.55
C GLN A 127 29.71 -0.88 18.34
N LEU A 128 30.60 -0.36 17.48
CA LEU A 128 30.23 0.25 16.21
C LEU A 128 30.08 -0.86 15.16
N GLU A 129 28.94 -0.83 14.46
CA GLU A 129 28.72 -1.64 13.27
C GLU A 129 29.42 -0.97 12.10
N LEU A 130 30.28 -1.71 11.42
CA LEU A 130 31.00 -1.21 10.25
C LEU A 130 30.38 -1.85 9.01
N SER A 131 30.21 -1.08 7.97
CA SER A 131 29.76 -1.60 6.67
C SER A 131 30.31 -0.77 5.52
N THR A 132 30.01 -1.21 4.30
CA THR A 132 30.23 -0.43 3.09
C THR A 132 28.90 -0.10 2.45
N THR A 133 28.88 0.95 1.63
CA THR A 133 27.71 1.35 0.84
C THR A 133 27.16 0.19 -0.01
N LEU A 134 28.02 -0.61 -0.61
CA LEU A 134 27.66 -1.79 -1.41
C LEU A 134 27.07 -2.92 -0.58
N LEU A 135 27.69 -3.29 0.56
CA LEU A 135 27.21 -4.38 1.41
C LEU A 135 25.81 -4.09 1.97
N ASN A 136 25.51 -2.83 2.29
CA ASN A 136 24.20 -2.46 2.80
C ASN A 136 23.13 -2.31 1.69
N LEU A 137 23.53 -1.97 0.46
CA LEU A 137 22.64 -2.06 -0.70
C LEU A 137 22.22 -3.51 -0.95
N ASP A 138 23.17 -4.45 -0.89
CA ASP A 138 22.87 -5.87 -1.03
C ASP A 138 22.01 -6.38 0.14
N HIS A 139 22.30 -5.97 1.38
CA HIS A 139 21.48 -6.35 2.54
C HIS A 139 20.04 -5.81 2.45
N THR A 140 19.84 -4.56 2.05
CA THR A 140 18.51 -3.96 1.88
C THR A 140 17.74 -4.54 0.69
N GLN A 141 18.43 -4.90 -0.39
CA GLN A 141 17.85 -5.66 -1.52
C GLN A 141 17.47 -7.09 -1.11
N HIS A 142 18.26 -7.75 -0.26
CA HIS A 142 17.94 -9.06 0.30
C HIS A 142 16.79 -9.01 1.31
N LEU A 143 16.69 -8.00 2.19
CA LEU A 143 15.54 -7.82 3.09
C LEU A 143 14.22 -7.60 2.34
N SER A 144 14.27 -6.99 1.14
CA SER A 144 13.09 -6.78 0.29
C SER A 144 12.76 -7.99 -0.59
N THR A 145 13.69 -8.92 -0.77
CA THR A 145 13.50 -10.16 -1.56
C THR A 145 13.36 -11.44 -0.73
N GLU A 146 13.65 -11.40 0.57
CA GLU A 146 13.43 -12.55 1.45
C GLU A 146 11.94 -12.93 1.49
N SER A 147 11.67 -14.19 1.15
CA SER A 147 10.38 -14.88 1.18
C SER A 147 9.68 -14.90 2.55
N SER A 148 10.24 -14.23 3.54
CA SER A 148 9.80 -14.22 4.93
C SER A 148 8.59 -13.32 5.19
N SER A 149 8.27 -12.32 4.33
CA SER A 149 7.07 -11.49 4.51
C SER A 149 5.78 -12.22 4.08
N ALA A 150 5.84 -12.95 2.97
CA ALA A 150 4.72 -13.76 2.47
C ALA A 150 4.47 -15.01 3.34
N GLN A 151 5.54 -15.60 3.90
CA GLN A 151 5.45 -16.79 4.76
C GLN A 151 4.97 -16.43 6.18
N ARG A 152 5.30 -15.22 6.68
CA ARG A 152 4.81 -14.70 7.96
C ARG A 152 3.36 -14.23 7.89
N SER A 153 2.94 -13.58 6.81
CA SER A 153 1.52 -13.23 6.61
C SER A 153 0.64 -14.47 6.49
N ALA A 154 1.09 -15.51 5.77
CA ALA A 154 0.42 -16.81 5.73
C ALA A 154 0.31 -17.48 7.10
N SER A 155 1.32 -17.34 7.97
CA SER A 155 1.30 -17.86 9.35
C SER A 155 0.26 -17.17 10.23
N VAL A 156 0.09 -15.85 10.10
CA VAL A 156 -0.92 -15.10 10.86
C VAL A 156 -2.33 -15.42 10.37
N THR A 157 -2.53 -15.55 9.05
CA THR A 157 -3.82 -15.95 8.47
C THR A 157 -4.19 -17.38 8.87
N SER A 158 -3.22 -18.31 8.87
CA SER A 158 -3.42 -19.68 9.34
C SER A 158 -3.75 -19.77 10.83
N LEU A 159 -3.14 -18.94 11.68
CA LEU A 159 -3.45 -18.89 13.12
C LEU A 159 -4.84 -18.31 13.39
N LEU A 160 -5.29 -17.36 12.57
CA LEU A 160 -6.64 -16.80 12.64
C LEU A 160 -7.71 -17.77 12.11
N GLU A 161 -7.40 -18.57 11.09
CA GLU A 161 -8.31 -19.57 10.50
C GLU A 161 -8.45 -20.85 11.36
N GLN A 162 -7.45 -21.21 12.17
CA GLN A 162 -7.45 -22.42 13.02
C GLN A 162 -8.05 -22.21 14.43
N SER A 163 -8.38 -20.98 14.81
CA SER A 163 -8.86 -20.67 16.17
C SER A 163 -10.36 -20.97 16.35
N SER A 164 -10.69 -21.97 17.16
CA SER A 164 -12.07 -22.26 17.62
C SER A 164 -12.34 -21.86 19.08
N THR A 165 -11.43 -21.11 19.72
CA THR A 165 -11.48 -20.81 21.16
C THR A 165 -12.37 -19.58 21.47
N VAL A 166 -13.07 -19.61 22.61
CA VAL A 166 -14.01 -18.56 23.04
C VAL A 166 -13.75 -18.21 24.51
N GLY A 167 -13.89 -16.94 24.90
CA GLY A 167 -13.73 -16.50 26.29
C GLY A 167 -12.27 -16.20 26.69
N ALA A 168 -11.87 -16.61 27.88
CA ALA A 168 -10.56 -16.25 28.46
C ALA A 168 -9.35 -16.81 27.69
N GLU A 169 -9.48 -17.96 27.01
CA GLU A 169 -8.41 -18.52 26.18
C GLU A 169 -8.23 -17.73 24.88
N ARG A 170 -9.32 -17.24 24.29
CA ARG A 170 -9.25 -16.38 23.11
C ARG A 170 -8.58 -15.03 23.42
N VAL A 171 -8.79 -14.51 24.62
CA VAL A 171 -8.11 -13.29 25.09
C VAL A 171 -6.61 -13.51 25.19
N LYS A 172 -6.16 -14.63 25.77
CA LYS A 172 -4.73 -14.98 25.84
C LYS A 172 -4.08 -15.18 24.47
N GLU A 173 -4.77 -15.81 23.52
CA GLU A 173 -4.29 -15.94 22.14
C GLU A 173 -4.15 -14.58 21.45
N LEU A 174 -5.13 -13.70 21.64
CA LEU A 174 -5.09 -12.35 21.08
C LEU A 174 -3.97 -11.52 21.72
N GLU A 175 -3.74 -11.63 23.02
CA GLU A 175 -2.61 -11.00 23.73
C GLU A 175 -1.25 -11.50 23.19
N ALA A 176 -1.12 -12.80 22.93
CA ALA A 176 0.09 -13.37 22.34
C ALA A 176 0.33 -12.90 20.88
N LEU A 177 -0.74 -12.80 20.08
CA LEU A 177 -0.67 -12.23 18.73
C LEU A 177 -0.32 -10.74 18.76
N LEU A 178 -0.87 -9.99 19.71
CA LEU A 178 -0.59 -8.56 19.89
C LEU A 178 0.88 -8.36 20.27
N ALA A 179 1.43 -9.18 21.17
CA ALA A 179 2.85 -9.16 21.53
C ALA A 179 3.78 -9.50 20.35
N MET A 180 3.42 -10.47 19.49
CA MET A 180 4.18 -10.77 18.27
C MET A 180 4.14 -9.60 17.28
N LEU A 181 2.97 -8.98 17.07
CA LEU A 181 2.81 -7.82 16.20
C LEU A 181 3.55 -6.58 16.74
N GLU A 182 3.60 -6.40 18.06
CA GLU A 182 4.40 -5.36 18.72
C GLU A 182 5.90 -5.58 18.50
N SER A 183 6.39 -6.82 18.61
CA SER A 183 7.77 -7.17 18.28
C SER A 183 8.08 -6.90 16.80
N ASP A 184 7.19 -7.29 15.89
CA ASP A 184 7.36 -7.07 14.44
C ASP A 184 7.35 -5.58 14.10
N THR A 185 6.43 -4.79 14.68
CA THR A 185 6.40 -3.35 14.48
C THR A 185 7.64 -2.65 15.06
N GLN A 186 8.18 -3.12 16.19
CA GLN A 186 9.47 -2.63 16.70
C GLN A 186 10.63 -2.98 15.76
N GLN A 187 10.65 -4.18 15.20
CA GLN A 187 11.68 -4.58 14.24
C GLN A 187 11.58 -3.78 12.93
N MET A 188 10.37 -3.53 12.43
CA MET A 188 10.15 -2.67 11.27
C MET A 188 10.57 -1.22 11.53
N LYS A 189 10.30 -0.67 12.73
CA LYS A 189 10.78 0.66 13.12
C LYS A 189 12.32 0.73 13.09
N LYS A 190 13.01 -0.27 13.66
CA LYS A 190 14.49 -0.35 13.60
C LYS A 190 15.01 -0.42 12.16
N ASN A 191 14.37 -1.22 11.31
CA ASN A 191 14.75 -1.34 9.90
C ASN A 191 14.55 -0.01 9.14
N VAL A 192 13.45 0.70 9.40
CA VAL A 192 13.17 2.01 8.79
C VAL A 192 14.21 3.04 9.26
N GLU A 193 14.54 3.08 10.55
CA GLU A 193 15.60 3.95 11.08
C GLU A 193 16.97 3.66 10.45
N GLN A 194 17.34 2.38 10.32
CA GLN A 194 18.57 1.97 9.62
C GLN A 194 18.56 2.42 8.16
N THR A 195 17.43 2.28 7.47
CA THR A 195 17.27 2.67 6.06
C THR A 195 17.38 4.18 5.87
N LEU A 196 16.76 4.97 6.76
CA LEU A 196 16.86 6.43 6.73
C LEU A 196 18.31 6.90 6.96
N ARG A 197 19.03 6.29 7.92
CA ARG A 197 20.45 6.59 8.14
C ARG A 197 21.31 6.22 6.94
N LEU A 198 21.05 5.08 6.32
CA LEU A 198 21.70 4.66 5.07
C LEU A 198 21.49 5.68 3.96
N LYS A 199 20.26 6.16 3.81
CA LYS A 199 19.91 7.20 2.83
C LYS A 199 20.70 8.49 3.08
N GLU A 200 20.78 8.98 4.31
CA GLU A 200 21.55 10.17 4.66
C GLU A 200 23.04 10.03 4.33
N VAL A 201 23.63 8.86 4.62
CA VAL A 201 25.03 8.57 4.27
C VAL A 201 25.22 8.55 2.74
N LEU A 202 24.32 7.91 2.00
CA LEU A 202 24.39 7.88 0.53
C LEU A 202 24.24 9.29 -0.08
N GLU A 203 23.36 10.14 0.47
CA GLU A 203 23.21 11.53 0.05
C GLU A 203 24.49 12.33 0.29
N LYS A 204 25.12 12.21 1.47
CA LYS A 204 26.41 12.84 1.76
C LYS A 204 27.52 12.36 0.81
N ASN A 205 27.61 11.06 0.57
CA ASN A 205 28.58 10.49 -0.36
C ASN A 205 28.36 10.99 -1.80
N LEU A 206 27.10 11.13 -2.22
CA LEU A 206 26.76 11.64 -3.54
C LEU A 206 27.17 13.11 -3.71
N VAL A 207 27.02 13.94 -2.65
CA VAL A 207 27.53 15.32 -2.64
C VAL A 207 29.06 15.32 -2.77
N GLY A 208 29.78 14.55 -1.96
CA GLY A 208 31.25 14.46 -2.05
C GLY A 208 31.74 13.96 -3.42
N ARG A 209 31.07 12.95 -4.01
CA ARG A 209 31.37 12.48 -5.38
C ARG A 209 31.11 13.55 -6.44
N ASN A 210 30.09 14.40 -6.25
CA ASN A 210 29.85 15.52 -7.17
C ASN A 210 30.93 16.60 -7.07
N GLU A 211 31.43 16.90 -5.87
CA GLU A 211 32.54 17.84 -5.67
C GLU A 211 33.83 17.34 -6.33
N THR A 212 34.21 16.08 -6.08
CA THR A 212 35.39 15.46 -6.72
C THR A 212 35.25 15.42 -8.24
N LYS A 213 34.05 15.12 -8.77
CA LYS A 213 33.76 15.19 -10.20
C LYS A 213 33.96 16.59 -10.78
N VAL A 214 33.53 17.63 -10.08
CA VAL A 214 33.74 19.03 -10.50
C VAL A 214 35.23 19.36 -10.51
N GLU A 215 35.98 18.93 -9.50
CA GLU A 215 37.42 19.16 -9.41
C GLU A 215 38.20 18.42 -10.52
N LEU A 216 37.84 17.16 -10.81
CA LEU A 216 38.44 16.39 -11.89
C LEU A 216 38.13 17.00 -13.25
N LYS A 217 36.90 17.48 -13.48
CA LYS A 217 36.55 18.21 -14.71
C LYS A 217 37.41 19.46 -14.89
N LYS A 218 37.67 20.21 -13.82
CA LYS A 218 38.56 21.37 -13.85
C LYS A 218 39.98 20.96 -14.22
N LYS A 219 40.52 19.90 -13.60
CA LYS A 219 41.86 19.37 -13.92
C LYS A 219 41.99 18.91 -15.37
N ILE A 220 40.94 18.28 -15.92
CA ILE A 220 40.89 17.87 -17.33
C ILE A 220 40.92 19.11 -18.24
N ALA A 221 40.09 20.13 -17.98
CA ALA A 221 40.10 21.36 -18.76
C ALA A 221 41.47 22.07 -18.72
N ASP A 222 42.12 22.14 -17.54
CA ASP A 222 43.46 22.70 -17.41
C ASP A 222 44.51 21.89 -18.21
N ALA A 223 44.38 20.57 -18.25
CA ALA A 223 45.24 19.69 -19.02
C ALA A 223 45.02 19.85 -20.54
N GLU A 224 43.78 20.01 -20.99
CA GLU A 224 43.42 20.28 -22.39
C GLU A 224 44.01 21.61 -22.86
N VAL A 225 43.93 22.67 -22.04
CA VAL A 225 44.55 23.97 -22.34
C VAL A 225 46.07 23.82 -22.49
N LYS A 226 46.72 23.09 -21.57
CA LYS A 226 48.17 22.83 -21.64
C LYS A 226 48.55 22.00 -22.88
N MET A 227 47.75 20.99 -23.22
CA MET A 227 47.96 20.16 -24.41
C MET A 227 47.87 21.00 -25.68
N ASN A 228 46.86 21.84 -25.82
CA ASN A 228 46.70 22.73 -26.97
C ASN A 228 47.86 23.71 -27.10
N ALA A 229 48.32 24.29 -25.98
CA ALA A 229 49.49 25.18 -25.98
C ALA A 229 50.79 24.45 -26.38
N LEU A 230 50.96 23.19 -25.99
CA LEU A 230 52.09 22.37 -26.42
C LEU A 230 51.98 22.01 -27.91
N GLN A 231 50.79 21.68 -28.41
CA GLN A 231 50.56 21.44 -29.84
C GLN A 231 50.88 22.67 -30.68
N GLU A 232 50.49 23.86 -30.23
CA GLU A 232 50.82 25.11 -30.93
C GLU A 232 52.34 25.38 -30.96
N LYS A 233 53.05 25.08 -29.86
CA LYS A 233 54.51 25.16 -29.81
C LYS A 233 55.18 24.17 -30.77
N VAL A 234 54.70 22.92 -30.81
CA VAL A 234 55.19 21.92 -31.75
C VAL A 234 54.96 22.36 -33.19
N ALA A 235 53.77 22.87 -33.51
CA ALA A 235 53.46 23.38 -34.85
C ALA A 235 54.37 24.56 -35.26
N LYS A 236 54.67 25.49 -34.34
CA LYS A 236 55.64 26.58 -34.59
C LYS A 236 57.04 26.03 -34.85
N GLN A 237 57.51 25.09 -34.03
CA GLN A 237 58.81 24.45 -34.22
C GLN A 237 58.90 23.68 -35.54
N GLU A 238 57.82 23.01 -35.97
CA GLU A 238 57.77 22.34 -37.27
C GLU A 238 57.86 23.32 -38.45
N VAL A 239 57.21 24.49 -38.34
CA VAL A 239 57.30 25.55 -39.36
C VAL A 239 58.72 26.13 -39.42
N GLU A 240 59.33 26.43 -38.27
CA GLU A 240 60.71 26.92 -38.20
C GLU A 240 61.70 25.90 -38.79
N LEU A 241 61.50 24.61 -38.51
CA LEU A 241 62.34 23.54 -39.03
C LEU A 241 62.18 23.35 -40.54
N ARG A 242 60.95 23.50 -41.08
CA ARG A 242 60.70 23.54 -42.53
C ARG A 242 61.36 24.75 -43.19
N GLN A 243 61.27 25.94 -42.58
CA GLN A 243 61.93 27.15 -43.10
C GLN A 243 63.46 27.01 -43.09
N SER A 244 64.04 26.49 -42.02
CA SER A 244 65.48 26.21 -41.93
C SER A 244 65.94 25.21 -42.99
N ASN A 245 65.16 24.15 -43.23
CA ASN A 245 65.46 23.18 -44.28
C ASN A 245 65.36 23.79 -45.67
N MET A 246 64.36 24.64 -45.95
CA MET A 246 64.26 25.37 -47.21
C MET A 246 65.44 26.34 -47.41
N SER A 247 65.88 27.06 -46.37
CA SER A 247 67.06 27.93 -46.46
C SER A 247 68.34 27.14 -46.72
N LYS A 248 68.52 25.98 -46.06
CA LYS A 248 69.66 25.08 -46.32
C LYS A 248 69.63 24.52 -47.74
N GLN A 249 68.45 24.21 -48.27
CA GLN A 249 68.27 23.73 -49.64
C GLN A 249 68.57 24.82 -50.67
N MET A 250 68.11 26.06 -50.44
CA MET A 250 68.46 27.22 -51.28
C MET A 250 69.97 27.52 -51.25
N GLN A 251 70.64 27.37 -50.10
CA GLN A 251 72.09 27.52 -49.98
C GLN A 251 72.86 26.39 -50.68
N SER A 252 72.34 25.16 -50.61
CA SER A 252 72.86 24.00 -51.36
C SER A 252 72.73 24.22 -52.87
N ASP A 253 71.56 24.66 -53.35
CA ASP A 253 71.30 24.94 -54.76
C ASP A 253 72.15 26.11 -55.26
N GLN A 254 72.42 27.12 -54.43
CA GLN A 254 73.32 28.22 -54.73
C GLN A 254 74.80 27.77 -54.79
N CYS A 255 75.22 26.84 -53.93
CA CYS A 255 76.54 26.19 -54.03
C CYS A 255 76.65 25.37 -55.31
N VAL A 256 75.64 24.56 -55.66
CA VAL A 256 75.65 23.77 -56.90
C VAL A 256 75.71 24.68 -58.13
N LYS A 257 75.00 25.81 -58.11
CA LYS A 257 75.05 26.81 -59.20
C LYS A 257 76.42 27.47 -59.34
N LEU A 258 77.05 27.84 -58.24
CA LEU A 258 78.44 28.35 -58.22
C LEU A 258 79.47 27.28 -58.64
N THR A 259 79.16 25.99 -58.44
CA THR A 259 80.01 24.88 -58.88
C THR A 259 79.84 24.65 -60.40
N MET A 260 78.61 24.73 -60.92
CA MET A 260 78.33 24.66 -62.36
C MET A 260 78.89 25.85 -63.15
N ASP A 261 78.91 27.06 -62.58
CA ASP A 261 79.50 28.25 -63.22
C ASP A 261 81.05 28.20 -63.25
N CYS A 262 81.68 27.38 -62.40
CA CYS A 262 83.12 27.10 -62.44
C CYS A 262 83.52 25.95 -63.40
N GLU A 263 82.58 25.12 -63.87
CA GLU A 263 82.84 23.95 -64.73
C GLU A 263 82.89 24.28 -66.24
N MET A 264 82.90 25.55 -66.63
CA MET A 264 83.18 25.98 -68.02
C MET A 264 84.67 26.30 -68.28
N GLY A 265 85.57 25.79 -67.45
CA GLY A 265 87.01 26.02 -67.59
C GLY A 265 87.86 24.85 -67.11
N GLY A 266 88.01 23.82 -67.94
CA GLY A 266 89.22 22.99 -67.96
C GLY A 266 89.15 21.59 -67.35
N GLN A 267 89.45 20.62 -68.22
CA GLN A 267 89.97 19.27 -67.94
C GLN A 267 89.00 18.22 -67.39
N GLN A 268 88.24 17.64 -68.33
CA GLN A 268 87.79 16.25 -68.29
C GLN A 268 89.00 15.29 -68.31
N SER A 269 89.29 14.65 -67.18
CA SER A 269 89.80 13.28 -67.03
C SER A 269 90.14 13.07 -65.56
N HIS A 270 89.80 11.90 -65.00
CA HIS A 270 90.06 11.44 -63.61
C HIS A 270 88.88 11.40 -62.61
N LEU A 271 87.62 11.52 -63.03
CA LEU A 271 86.46 11.35 -62.12
C LEU A 271 85.59 10.10 -62.37
N GLU A 272 86.00 9.22 -63.29
CA GLU A 272 85.32 7.93 -63.51
C GLU A 272 85.89 6.80 -62.61
N ASP A 273 87.14 6.87 -62.14
CA ASP A 273 87.73 5.81 -61.31
C ASP A 273 87.34 5.87 -59.82
N VAL A 274 86.94 7.06 -59.31
CA VAL A 274 86.62 7.26 -57.89
C VAL A 274 85.15 6.94 -57.60
N THR A 275 84.27 7.03 -58.61
CA THR A 275 82.84 6.74 -58.47
C THR A 275 82.54 5.23 -58.52
N GLU A 276 83.36 4.43 -59.21
CA GLU A 276 83.26 2.96 -59.22
C GLU A 276 83.76 2.31 -57.90
N ALA A 277 84.75 2.92 -57.23
CA ALA A 277 85.27 2.45 -55.95
C ALA A 277 84.33 2.73 -54.75
N LEU A 278 83.52 3.78 -54.82
CA LEU A 278 82.54 4.13 -53.77
C LEU A 278 81.22 3.34 -53.89
N LEU A 279 80.87 2.87 -55.09
CA LEU A 279 79.71 2.00 -55.32
C LEU A 279 79.98 0.54 -54.95
N THR A 280 81.22 0.07 -55.08
CA THR A 280 81.64 -1.29 -54.66
C THR A 280 81.77 -1.42 -53.14
N SER A 281 82.25 -0.38 -52.44
CA SER A 281 82.32 -0.39 -50.96
C SER A 281 80.95 -0.33 -50.27
N LYS A 282 79.94 0.25 -50.94
CA LYS A 282 78.56 0.35 -50.42
C LYS A 282 77.75 -0.94 -50.59
N LEU A 283 78.15 -1.82 -51.52
CA LEU A 283 77.56 -3.14 -51.73
C LEU A 283 78.14 -4.21 -50.79
N GLU A 284 79.43 -4.10 -50.42
CA GLU A 284 80.05 -5.01 -49.44
C GLU A 284 79.58 -4.75 -47.99
N THR A 285 79.23 -3.50 -47.67
CA THR A 285 78.72 -3.14 -46.32
C THR A 285 77.25 -3.51 -46.09
N GLN A 286 76.47 -3.79 -47.15
CA GLN A 286 75.08 -4.26 -47.04
C GLN A 286 74.93 -5.80 -46.97
N GLN A 287 75.97 -6.57 -47.29
CA GLN A 287 75.93 -8.03 -47.21
C GLN A 287 76.37 -8.61 -45.85
N LEU A 288 76.91 -7.78 -44.95
CA LEU A 288 77.34 -8.19 -43.60
C LEU A 288 76.24 -8.17 -42.52
N GLN A 289 74.99 -7.84 -42.86
CA GLN A 289 73.86 -7.86 -41.91
C GLN A 289 72.98 -9.11 -42.00
N ARG A 290 73.30 -10.08 -42.88
CA ARG A 290 72.58 -11.35 -42.98
C ARG A 290 73.55 -12.52 -43.15
N GLY A 291 74.14 -12.97 -42.05
CA GLY A 291 74.96 -14.19 -42.07
C GLY A 291 75.55 -14.49 -40.71
N ASN A 292 75.03 -15.52 -40.06
CA ASN A 292 75.57 -16.09 -38.83
C ASN A 292 77.00 -16.62 -39.05
N GLY A 293 77.93 -16.22 -38.18
CA GLY A 293 79.14 -16.97 -37.83
C GLY A 293 80.34 -16.91 -38.80
N GLU A 294 81.35 -16.11 -38.46
CA GLU A 294 82.80 -16.48 -38.40
C GLU A 294 83.70 -15.20 -38.40
N PRO A 295 83.98 -14.58 -37.24
CA PRO A 295 84.98 -13.50 -37.15
C PRO A 295 86.43 -13.99 -36.90
N SER A 296 86.65 -15.26 -36.56
CA SER A 296 87.94 -15.72 -36.02
C SER A 296 89.06 -15.95 -37.06
N ARG A 297 88.74 -16.33 -38.31
CA ARG A 297 89.78 -16.71 -39.28
C ARG A 297 90.51 -15.52 -39.91
N GLN A 298 89.88 -14.35 -40.00
CA GLN A 298 90.49 -13.15 -40.59
C GLN A 298 91.48 -12.48 -39.63
N LEU A 299 91.24 -12.56 -38.32
CA LEU A 299 92.12 -12.02 -37.29
C LEU A 299 93.41 -12.84 -37.13
N GLU A 300 93.33 -14.17 -37.25
CA GLU A 300 94.51 -15.04 -37.26
C GLU A 300 95.39 -14.85 -38.51
N SER A 301 94.77 -14.63 -39.68
CA SER A 301 95.49 -14.32 -40.93
C SER A 301 96.27 -13.00 -40.85
N LEU A 302 95.71 -11.98 -40.19
CA LEU A 302 96.38 -10.69 -40.00
C LEU A 302 97.51 -10.77 -38.97
N ASN A 303 97.31 -11.48 -37.86
CA ASN A 303 98.38 -11.69 -36.87
C ASN A 303 99.57 -12.49 -37.42
N TRP A 304 99.32 -13.49 -38.27
CA TRP A 304 100.38 -14.26 -38.92
C TRP A 304 101.17 -13.42 -39.94
N ARG A 305 100.51 -12.49 -40.65
CA ARG A 305 101.16 -11.55 -41.57
C ARG A 305 102.04 -10.54 -40.84
N ILE A 306 101.56 -9.97 -39.74
CA ILE A 306 102.32 -9.03 -38.90
C ILE A 306 103.55 -9.71 -38.29
N ALA A 307 103.43 -10.96 -37.82
CA ALA A 307 104.56 -11.73 -37.31
C ALA A 307 105.60 -12.08 -38.38
N LYS A 308 105.17 -12.39 -39.61
CA LYS A 308 106.06 -12.67 -40.76
C LYS A 308 106.82 -11.42 -41.23
N GLU A 309 106.17 -10.26 -41.22
CA GLU A 309 106.84 -8.99 -41.56
C GLU A 309 107.79 -8.50 -40.47
N GLY A 310 107.46 -8.72 -39.19
CA GLY A 310 108.35 -8.42 -38.06
C GLY A 310 109.65 -9.22 -38.09
N THR A 311 109.57 -10.52 -38.41
CA THR A 311 110.74 -11.40 -38.52
C THR A 311 111.60 -11.07 -39.75
N GLN A 312 111.02 -10.67 -40.88
CA GLN A 312 111.77 -10.23 -42.06
C GLN A 312 112.52 -8.90 -41.86
N ARG A 313 111.97 -7.95 -41.10
CA ARG A 313 112.67 -6.70 -40.77
C ARG A 313 113.85 -6.93 -39.82
N ALA A 314 113.68 -7.81 -38.82
CA ALA A 314 114.74 -8.16 -37.89
C ALA A 314 115.94 -8.84 -38.60
N LEU A 315 115.68 -9.72 -39.57
CA LEU A 315 116.71 -10.35 -40.38
C LEU A 315 117.48 -9.34 -41.25
N LYS A 316 116.79 -8.38 -41.89
CA LYS A 316 117.45 -7.32 -42.68
C LYS A 316 118.29 -6.35 -41.83
N SER A 317 117.85 -6.05 -40.61
CA SER A 317 118.60 -5.21 -39.67
C SER A 317 119.91 -5.87 -39.24
N ARG A 318 119.86 -7.16 -38.91
CA ARG A 318 121.03 -7.95 -38.49
C ARG A 318 122.05 -8.13 -39.62
N ASP A 319 121.58 -8.23 -40.86
CA ASP A 319 122.42 -8.33 -42.06
C ASP A 319 123.19 -7.02 -42.35
N LEU A 320 122.57 -5.87 -42.05
CA LEU A 320 123.21 -4.55 -42.14
C LEU A 320 124.24 -4.33 -41.01
N GLU A 321 123.94 -4.77 -39.79
CA GLU A 321 124.90 -4.74 -38.66
C GLU A 321 126.14 -5.58 -38.94
N THR A 322 126.01 -6.79 -39.51
CA THR A 322 127.17 -7.60 -39.90
C THR A 322 128.00 -6.97 -41.02
N LYS A 323 127.38 -6.23 -41.94
CA LYS A 323 128.10 -5.49 -43.00
C LYS A 323 128.87 -4.30 -42.43
N LEU A 324 128.33 -3.63 -41.41
CA LEU A 324 129.00 -2.54 -40.70
C LEU A 324 130.25 -3.04 -39.96
N ILE A 325 130.12 -4.13 -39.21
CA ILE A 325 131.24 -4.75 -38.46
C ILE A 325 132.35 -5.22 -39.42
N ASN A 326 131.99 -5.81 -40.57
CA ASN A 326 132.98 -6.24 -41.56
C ASN A 326 133.73 -5.06 -42.21
N MET A 327 133.06 -3.92 -42.41
CA MET A 327 133.73 -2.69 -42.88
C MET A 327 134.65 -2.10 -41.81
N GLU A 328 134.25 -2.12 -40.53
CA GLU A 328 135.10 -1.64 -39.43
C GLU A 328 136.37 -2.47 -39.27
N VAL A 329 136.27 -3.81 -39.36
CA VAL A 329 137.44 -4.71 -39.35
C VAL A 329 138.36 -4.45 -40.55
N ALA A 330 137.81 -4.23 -41.75
CA ALA A 330 138.59 -3.92 -42.95
C ALA A 330 139.32 -2.56 -42.86
N MET A 331 138.71 -1.56 -42.24
CA MET A 331 139.36 -0.26 -41.99
C MET A 331 140.47 -0.39 -40.93
N ALA A 332 140.30 -1.24 -39.92
CA ALA A 332 141.32 -1.51 -38.90
C ALA A 332 142.54 -2.24 -39.48
N THR A 333 142.35 -3.21 -40.38
CA THR A 333 143.46 -3.90 -41.06
C THR A 333 144.26 -2.97 -41.97
N MET A 334 143.59 -2.09 -42.73
CA MET A 334 144.29 -1.11 -43.56
C MET A 334 145.09 -0.10 -42.73
N ARG A 335 144.59 0.31 -41.55
CA ARG A 335 145.35 1.17 -40.62
C ARG A 335 146.61 0.49 -40.11
N ALA A 336 146.52 -0.78 -39.70
CA ALA A 336 147.67 -1.54 -39.21
C ALA A 336 148.76 -1.74 -40.29
N GLU A 337 148.36 -1.95 -41.55
CA GLU A 337 149.29 -2.01 -42.68
C GLU A 337 149.97 -0.66 -42.97
N PHE A 338 149.23 0.45 -42.84
CA PHE A 338 149.78 1.78 -43.03
C PHE A 338 150.81 2.14 -41.94
N ASP A 339 150.52 1.82 -40.68
CA ASP A 339 151.45 2.03 -39.55
C ASP A 339 152.72 1.16 -39.69
N ALA A 340 152.59 -0.09 -40.18
CA ALA A 340 153.73 -0.95 -40.48
C ALA A 340 154.62 -0.38 -41.59
N ARG A 341 154.02 0.26 -42.61
CA ARG A 341 154.76 0.90 -43.71
C ARG A 341 155.51 2.15 -43.25
N ILE A 342 154.91 2.95 -42.36
CA ILE A 342 155.58 4.10 -41.74
C ILE A 342 156.79 3.63 -40.90
N ALA A 343 156.64 2.55 -40.13
CA ALA A 343 157.73 1.97 -39.36
C ALA A 343 158.88 1.43 -40.23
N GLN A 344 158.57 0.84 -41.39
CA GLN A 344 159.57 0.41 -42.38
C GLN A 344 160.34 1.60 -42.97
N ASN A 345 159.63 2.63 -43.44
CA ASN A 345 160.27 3.81 -44.02
C ASN A 345 161.15 4.55 -42.99
N THR A 346 160.79 4.51 -41.71
CA THR A 346 161.60 5.12 -40.63
C THR A 346 162.90 4.33 -40.38
N ARG A 347 162.91 3.02 -40.61
CA ARG A 347 164.14 2.19 -40.54
C ARG A 347 165.05 2.46 -41.74
N GLU A 348 164.49 2.51 -42.95
CA GLU A 348 165.26 2.80 -44.17
C GLU A 348 165.88 4.21 -44.13
N ILE A 349 165.23 5.18 -43.51
CA ILE A 349 165.80 6.52 -43.26
C ILE A 349 166.96 6.46 -42.25
N ASN A 350 166.87 5.65 -41.19
CA ASN A 350 167.95 5.51 -40.21
C ASN A 350 169.15 4.74 -40.79
N ASP A 351 168.91 3.74 -41.65
CA ASP A 351 169.96 2.99 -42.35
C ASP A 351 170.72 3.88 -43.38
N LEU A 352 170.05 4.91 -43.92
CA LEU A 352 170.68 5.91 -44.81
C LEU A 352 171.46 7.00 -44.07
N TYR A 353 171.32 7.13 -42.74
CA TYR A 353 172.08 8.07 -41.91
C TYR A 353 173.41 7.49 -41.37
N GLU A 354 173.68 6.19 -41.56
CA GLU A 354 174.90 5.49 -41.08
C GLU A 354 176.02 5.30 -42.13
N ILE A 355 175.88 5.79 -43.36
CA ILE A 355 176.96 5.76 -44.38
C ILE A 355 177.44 7.18 -44.67
N GLY A 356 178.37 7.66 -43.85
CA GLY A 356 179.01 8.96 -43.98
C GLY A 356 180.52 8.88 -44.26
N PHE A 357 180.93 9.67 -45.25
CA PHE A 357 182.29 10.18 -45.54
C PHE A 357 183.29 9.19 -46.17
N THR A 358 184.14 9.56 -47.14
CA THR A 358 185.04 10.72 -47.28
C THR A 358 185.36 10.97 -48.77
N HIS A 359 185.31 12.19 -49.30
CA HIS A 359 186.40 13.19 -49.44
C HIS A 359 187.16 13.11 -50.78
N ASP A 360 187.18 14.26 -51.45
CA ASP A 360 188.16 14.82 -52.41
C ASP A 360 188.37 14.20 -53.80
N ASP A 361 188.02 14.97 -54.84
CA ASP A 361 189.03 15.69 -55.64
C ASP A 361 188.37 16.67 -56.62
N VAL A 362 188.96 17.87 -56.73
CA VAL A 362 188.52 19.04 -57.50
C VAL A 362 188.85 18.84 -58.97
N GLU A 363 187.87 18.50 -59.83
CA GLU A 363 187.84 18.83 -61.28
C GLU A 363 186.55 18.41 -62.05
N ALA A 364 185.39 18.33 -61.39
CA ALA A 364 184.11 17.89 -62.01
C ALA A 364 182.90 18.80 -61.72
N GLY A 365 183.12 20.10 -61.53
CA GLY A 365 182.13 21.05 -61.00
C GLY A 365 181.06 21.59 -61.97
N LYS A 366 181.16 21.37 -63.29
CA LYS A 366 180.17 21.88 -64.26
C LYS A 366 179.09 20.85 -64.62
N LEU A 367 179.45 19.60 -64.91
CA LEU A 367 178.49 18.53 -65.25
C LEU A 367 177.66 18.03 -64.06
N LYS A 368 178.16 18.12 -62.82
CA LYS A 368 177.37 17.79 -61.62
C LYS A 368 176.31 18.85 -61.30
N LYS A 369 176.55 20.12 -61.62
CA LYS A 369 175.57 21.18 -61.38
C LYS A 369 174.35 21.02 -62.27
N ASP A 370 174.55 20.75 -63.55
CA ASP A 370 173.43 20.58 -64.49
C ASP A 370 172.60 19.33 -64.17
N LEU A 371 173.23 18.22 -63.75
CA LEU A 371 172.53 17.01 -63.30
C LEU A 371 171.79 17.22 -61.96
N ILE A 372 172.35 18.03 -61.05
CA ILE A 372 171.68 18.41 -59.81
C ILE A 372 170.49 19.33 -60.13
N ASP A 373 170.66 20.31 -61.00
CA ASP A 373 169.59 21.25 -61.38
C ASP A 373 168.44 20.52 -62.10
N GLU A 374 168.73 19.55 -62.98
CA GLU A 374 167.72 18.68 -63.60
C GLU A 374 166.97 17.82 -62.58
N LYS A 375 167.68 17.19 -61.63
CA LYS A 375 167.05 16.41 -60.56
C LYS A 375 166.24 17.30 -59.59
N MET A 376 166.69 18.54 -59.35
CA MET A 376 165.96 19.51 -58.55
C MET A 376 164.67 19.97 -59.24
N ASP A 377 164.69 20.15 -60.57
CA ASP A 377 163.49 20.49 -61.34
C ASP A 377 162.51 19.31 -61.48
N GLU A 378 163.01 18.07 -61.59
CA GLU A 378 162.16 16.86 -61.50
C GLU A 378 161.49 16.76 -60.12
N LEU A 379 162.25 16.95 -59.03
CA LEU A 379 161.69 16.93 -57.68
C LEU A 379 160.66 18.05 -57.47
N ARG A 380 160.90 19.26 -58.01
CA ARG A 380 159.91 20.35 -57.98
C ARG A 380 158.63 19.99 -58.71
N LYS A 381 158.72 19.41 -59.92
CA LYS A 381 157.52 18.95 -60.65
C LYS A 381 156.74 17.91 -59.88
N THR A 382 157.42 16.89 -59.32
CA THR A 382 156.73 15.88 -58.50
C THR A 382 156.11 16.47 -57.24
N LEU A 383 156.75 17.48 -56.63
CA LEU A 383 156.20 18.19 -55.49
C LEU A 383 154.98 19.02 -55.89
N ASP A 384 155.01 19.71 -57.03
CA ASP A 384 153.89 20.47 -57.56
C ASP A 384 152.71 19.54 -57.94
N ASP A 385 152.97 18.40 -58.56
CA ASP A 385 151.98 17.36 -58.85
C ASP A 385 151.34 16.82 -57.56
N VAL A 386 152.15 16.55 -56.52
CA VAL A 386 151.64 16.14 -55.21
C VAL A 386 150.84 17.26 -54.54
N CYS A 387 151.25 18.52 -54.67
CA CYS A 387 150.52 19.67 -54.13
C CYS A 387 149.16 19.85 -54.83
N THR A 388 149.11 19.66 -56.15
CA THR A 388 147.86 19.77 -56.92
C THR A 388 146.91 18.61 -56.62
N GLU A 389 147.41 17.38 -56.53
CA GLU A 389 146.61 16.22 -56.11
C GLU A 389 146.12 16.35 -54.66
N LYS A 390 146.96 16.86 -53.74
CA LYS A 390 146.54 17.20 -52.37
C LYS A 390 145.42 18.23 -52.36
N ALA A 391 145.56 19.33 -53.10
CA ALA A 391 144.52 20.36 -53.18
C ALA A 391 143.22 19.81 -53.78
N ARG A 392 143.31 18.94 -54.79
CA ARG A 392 142.15 18.24 -55.38
C ARG A 392 141.45 17.35 -54.34
N LEU A 393 142.21 16.52 -53.63
CA LEU A 393 141.67 15.64 -52.59
C LEU A 393 141.08 16.42 -51.41
N GLU A 394 141.66 17.56 -51.04
CA GLU A 394 141.11 18.46 -50.02
C GLU A 394 139.75 19.04 -50.44
N ILE A 395 139.59 19.42 -51.72
CA ILE A 395 138.30 19.87 -52.27
C ILE A 395 137.29 18.72 -52.32
N GLU A 396 137.69 17.52 -52.76
CA GLU A 396 136.83 16.34 -52.80
C GLU A 396 136.39 15.93 -51.39
N HIS A 397 137.30 15.96 -50.41
CA HIS A 397 137.00 15.75 -49.00
C HIS A 397 136.03 16.80 -48.47
N SER A 398 136.26 18.09 -48.74
CA SER A 398 135.36 19.18 -48.32
C SER A 398 133.94 18.98 -48.87
N LYS A 399 133.80 18.64 -50.16
CA LYS A 399 132.52 18.34 -50.80
C LYS A 399 131.82 17.12 -50.18
N ALA A 400 132.58 16.07 -49.84
CA ALA A 400 132.04 14.88 -49.19
C ALA A 400 131.54 15.19 -47.77
N VAL A 401 132.25 16.03 -47.02
CA VAL A 401 131.85 16.48 -45.68
C VAL A 401 130.58 17.34 -45.73
N GLU A 402 130.51 18.31 -46.65
CA GLU A 402 129.30 19.11 -46.86
C GLU A 402 128.08 18.23 -47.24
N GLY A 403 128.27 17.28 -48.15
CA GLY A 403 127.23 16.31 -48.51
C GLY A 403 126.80 15.42 -47.34
N TYR A 404 127.75 15.02 -46.47
CA TYR A 404 127.44 14.28 -45.25
C TYR A 404 126.63 15.12 -44.26
N ASP A 405 126.99 16.38 -44.04
CA ASP A 405 126.28 17.26 -43.11
C ASP A 405 124.85 17.58 -43.60
N GLU A 406 124.65 17.78 -44.91
CA GLU A 406 123.33 17.93 -45.50
C GLU A 406 122.45 16.67 -45.32
N LEU A 407 123.03 15.49 -45.57
CA LEU A 407 122.32 14.23 -45.38
C LEU A 407 121.99 14.00 -43.90
N LYS A 408 122.92 14.31 -42.99
CA LYS A 408 122.71 14.23 -41.55
C LYS A 408 121.59 15.15 -41.07
N ALA A 409 121.52 16.39 -41.60
CA ALA A 409 120.43 17.32 -41.32
C ALA A 409 119.08 16.80 -41.84
N LYS A 410 119.05 16.22 -43.05
CA LYS A 410 117.84 15.59 -43.61
C LYS A 410 117.37 14.41 -42.77
N VAL A 411 118.29 13.53 -42.35
CA VAL A 411 117.98 12.40 -41.46
C VAL A 411 117.42 12.89 -40.13
N SER A 412 118.05 13.89 -39.50
CA SER A 412 117.53 14.45 -38.23
C SER A 412 116.14 15.06 -38.36
N LYS A 413 115.82 15.70 -39.50
CA LYS A 413 114.48 16.21 -39.77
C LYS A 413 113.47 15.08 -39.94
N LEU A 414 113.80 14.06 -40.75
CA LEU A 414 112.94 12.89 -40.96
C LEU A 414 112.70 12.11 -39.66
N GLU A 415 113.68 12.00 -38.78
CA GLU A 415 113.52 11.39 -37.45
C GLU A 415 112.56 12.18 -36.57
N LYS A 416 112.61 13.52 -36.60
CA LYS A 416 111.67 14.36 -35.85
C LYS A 416 110.24 14.21 -36.38
N ASP A 417 110.08 14.21 -37.70
CA ASP A 417 108.79 14.08 -38.37
C ASP A 417 108.20 12.67 -38.13
N LEU A 418 109.02 11.61 -38.19
CA LEU A 418 108.61 10.25 -37.85
C LEU A 418 108.14 10.14 -36.39
N ASN A 419 108.91 10.70 -35.46
CA ASN A 419 108.54 10.71 -34.03
C ASN A 419 107.28 11.52 -33.73
N ALA A 420 107.00 12.58 -34.51
CA ALA A 420 105.74 13.32 -34.41
C ALA A 420 104.57 12.47 -34.94
N SER A 421 104.74 11.85 -36.11
CA SER A 421 103.73 10.96 -36.69
C SER A 421 103.42 9.75 -35.80
N ASP A 422 104.42 9.16 -35.15
CA ASP A 422 104.21 8.06 -34.21
C ASP A 422 103.45 8.49 -32.95
N ARG A 423 103.68 9.70 -32.44
CA ARG A 423 102.90 10.27 -31.35
C ARG A 423 101.44 10.48 -31.76
N ASP A 424 101.19 11.01 -32.95
CA ASP A 424 99.84 11.20 -33.47
C ASP A 424 99.14 9.86 -33.72
N ARG A 425 99.86 8.86 -34.23
CA ARG A 425 99.34 7.49 -34.39
C ARG A 425 98.91 6.89 -33.06
N LEU A 426 99.69 7.06 -31.99
CA LEU A 426 99.35 6.58 -30.65
C LEU A 426 98.12 7.31 -30.06
N ASN A 427 98.02 8.63 -30.28
CA ASN A 427 96.86 9.42 -29.86
C ASN A 427 95.58 9.00 -30.62
N CYS A 428 95.68 8.74 -31.92
CA CYS A 428 94.57 8.21 -32.70
C CYS A 428 94.20 6.79 -32.23
N GLN A 429 95.18 5.96 -31.89
CA GLN A 429 94.95 4.61 -31.38
C GLN A 429 94.20 4.61 -30.04
N SER A 430 94.57 5.49 -29.10
CA SER A 430 93.84 5.63 -27.83
C SER A 430 92.42 6.16 -28.05
N LEU A 431 92.23 7.13 -28.95
CA LEU A 431 90.91 7.63 -29.30
C LEU A 431 90.02 6.53 -29.91
N VAL A 432 90.56 5.69 -30.79
CA VAL A 432 89.83 4.56 -31.36
C VAL A 432 89.43 3.56 -30.26
N GLN A 433 90.31 3.27 -29.30
CA GLN A 433 89.99 2.41 -28.17
C GLN A 433 88.88 3.00 -27.28
N ASP A 434 88.93 4.29 -26.99
CA ASP A 434 87.89 4.99 -26.22
C ASP A 434 86.55 5.00 -26.95
N LEU A 435 86.55 5.27 -28.26
CA LEU A 435 85.35 5.23 -29.09
C LEU A 435 84.77 3.82 -29.17
N GLN A 436 85.62 2.79 -29.29
CA GLN A 436 85.18 1.40 -29.29
C GLN A 436 84.54 1.02 -27.95
N ALA A 437 85.13 1.43 -26.83
CA ALA A 437 84.56 1.20 -25.51
C ALA A 437 83.19 1.89 -25.36
N ARG A 438 83.08 3.16 -25.79
CA ARG A 438 81.81 3.90 -25.78
C ARG A 438 80.75 3.22 -26.66
N LEU A 439 81.12 2.80 -27.87
CA LEU A 439 80.23 2.08 -28.77
C LEU A 439 79.71 0.80 -28.11
N ASN A 440 80.58 -0.04 -27.56
CA ASN A 440 80.19 -1.27 -26.87
C ASN A 440 79.23 -0.99 -25.69
N THR A 441 79.47 0.07 -24.91
CA THR A 441 78.55 0.45 -23.81
C THR A 441 77.19 0.92 -24.32
N ALA A 442 77.15 1.68 -25.42
CA ALA A 442 75.91 2.12 -26.04
C ALA A 442 75.13 0.95 -26.66
N GLU A 443 75.82 0.01 -27.29
CA GLU A 443 75.21 -1.22 -27.83
C GLU A 443 74.58 -2.08 -26.72
N ASN A 444 75.27 -2.24 -25.59
CA ASN A 444 74.71 -2.99 -24.45
C ASN A 444 73.47 -2.30 -23.87
N ARG A 445 73.49 -0.96 -23.75
CA ARG A 445 72.31 -0.19 -23.33
C ARG A 445 71.15 -0.33 -24.33
N ARG A 446 71.44 -0.29 -25.64
CA ARG A 446 70.43 -0.49 -26.68
C ARG A 446 69.80 -1.88 -26.57
N LYS A 447 70.61 -2.94 -26.43
CA LYS A 447 70.12 -4.31 -26.26
C LYS A 447 69.22 -4.45 -25.03
N HIS A 448 69.65 -3.89 -23.90
CA HIS A 448 68.85 -3.92 -22.67
C HIS A 448 67.48 -3.22 -22.84
N ALA A 449 67.47 -2.03 -23.47
CA ALA A 449 66.23 -1.32 -23.75
C ALA A 449 65.34 -2.06 -24.77
N GLU A 450 65.93 -2.76 -25.73
CA GLU A 450 65.20 -3.63 -26.67
C GLU A 450 64.55 -4.81 -25.95
N ASP A 451 65.29 -5.50 -25.08
CA ASP A 451 64.78 -6.60 -24.27
C ASP A 451 63.62 -6.13 -23.38
N GLU A 452 63.76 -5.01 -22.67
CA GLU A 452 62.68 -4.38 -21.89
C GLU A 452 61.46 -4.05 -22.77
N SER A 453 61.67 -3.50 -23.97
CA SER A 453 60.59 -3.21 -24.91
C SER A 453 59.86 -4.48 -25.35
N THR A 454 60.55 -5.60 -25.53
CA THR A 454 59.91 -6.89 -25.87
C THR A 454 59.07 -7.43 -24.71
N VAL A 455 59.57 -7.34 -23.47
CA VAL A 455 58.84 -7.77 -22.27
C VAL A 455 57.58 -6.92 -22.08
N LEU A 456 57.71 -5.58 -22.11
CA LEU A 456 56.58 -4.66 -21.97
C LEU A 456 55.54 -4.88 -23.09
N ARG A 457 55.97 -5.23 -24.30
CA ARG A 457 55.06 -5.57 -25.40
C ARG A 457 54.30 -6.87 -25.12
N GLY A 458 54.97 -7.86 -24.51
CA GLY A 458 54.34 -9.10 -24.04
C GLY A 458 53.24 -8.83 -23.01
N GLU A 459 53.59 -8.09 -21.95
CA GLU A 459 52.64 -7.70 -20.88
C GLU A 459 51.45 -6.91 -21.43
N ASN A 460 51.69 -5.97 -22.37
CA ASN A 460 50.62 -5.20 -23.00
C ASN A 460 49.68 -6.09 -23.82
N ASN A 461 50.20 -7.11 -24.50
CA ASN A 461 49.38 -8.09 -25.21
C ASN A 461 48.57 -8.98 -24.26
N ASP A 462 49.14 -9.39 -23.12
CA ASP A 462 48.41 -10.17 -22.12
C ASP A 462 47.31 -9.35 -21.45
N LEU A 463 47.59 -8.09 -21.11
CA LEU A 463 46.57 -7.15 -20.60
C LEU A 463 45.46 -6.91 -21.64
N LYS A 464 45.79 -6.82 -22.93
CA LYS A 464 44.78 -6.73 -24.00
C LYS A 464 43.90 -7.98 -24.06
N ARG A 465 44.47 -9.18 -23.99
CA ARG A 465 43.71 -10.45 -23.97
C ARG A 465 42.81 -10.55 -22.74
N GLN A 466 43.31 -10.15 -21.57
CA GLN A 466 42.51 -10.10 -20.34
C GLN A 466 41.35 -9.13 -20.49
N ARG A 467 41.58 -7.93 -21.02
CA ARG A 467 40.54 -6.94 -21.31
C ARG A 467 39.48 -7.50 -22.24
N GLU A 468 39.88 -8.11 -23.36
CA GLU A 468 38.94 -8.73 -24.31
C GLU A 468 38.10 -9.83 -23.64
N THR A 469 38.71 -10.64 -22.78
CA THR A 469 38.00 -11.70 -22.05
C THR A 469 36.98 -11.12 -21.07
N LEU A 470 37.34 -10.06 -20.35
CA LEU A 470 36.43 -9.37 -19.44
C LEU A 470 35.30 -8.66 -20.20
N CYS A 471 35.59 -8.02 -21.34
CA CYS A 471 34.56 -7.44 -22.22
C CYS A 471 33.55 -8.50 -22.66
N ARG A 472 34.01 -9.67 -23.15
CA ARG A 472 33.11 -10.78 -23.52
C ARG A 472 32.27 -11.28 -22.36
N LYS A 473 32.83 -11.36 -21.15
CA LYS A 473 32.06 -11.74 -19.95
C LYS A 473 30.97 -10.71 -19.64
N ILE A 474 31.29 -9.43 -19.70
CA ILE A 474 30.32 -8.34 -19.49
C ILE A 474 29.22 -8.38 -20.56
N GLU A 475 29.58 -8.61 -21.83
CA GLU A 475 28.62 -8.74 -22.93
C GLU A 475 27.66 -9.93 -22.71
N ASN A 476 28.20 -11.09 -22.30
CA ASN A 476 27.40 -12.27 -21.99
C ASN A 476 26.46 -12.05 -20.79
N GLU A 477 26.94 -11.42 -19.73
CA GLU A 477 26.12 -11.06 -18.56
C GLU A 477 25.05 -10.04 -18.92
N ALA A 478 25.36 -9.06 -19.77
CA ALA A 478 24.39 -8.09 -20.27
C ALA A 478 23.28 -8.78 -21.09
N ALA A 479 23.64 -9.70 -21.98
CA ALA A 479 22.67 -10.49 -22.73
C ALA A 479 21.84 -11.41 -21.82
N LEU A 480 22.46 -12.05 -20.82
CA LEU A 480 21.73 -12.87 -19.85
C LEU A 480 20.74 -12.01 -19.05
N ARG A 481 21.18 -10.84 -18.58
CA ARG A 481 20.34 -9.89 -17.85
C ARG A 481 19.12 -9.47 -18.68
N THR A 482 19.29 -9.11 -19.96
CA THR A 482 18.14 -8.74 -20.81
C THR A 482 17.18 -9.91 -20.97
N THR A 483 17.66 -11.14 -21.18
CA THR A 483 16.77 -12.31 -21.28
C THR A 483 16.02 -12.62 -19.99
N LEU A 484 16.61 -12.34 -18.83
CA LEU A 484 15.95 -12.49 -17.53
C LEU A 484 14.93 -11.37 -17.28
N GLU A 485 15.25 -10.14 -17.68
CA GLU A 485 14.31 -9.01 -17.65
C GLU A 485 13.09 -9.28 -18.53
N ASP A 486 13.28 -9.80 -19.74
CA ASP A 486 12.18 -10.21 -20.63
C ASP A 486 11.29 -11.28 -19.98
N LYS A 487 11.89 -12.31 -19.36
CA LYS A 487 11.14 -13.35 -18.62
C LYS A 487 10.39 -12.80 -17.41
N LEU A 488 10.97 -11.83 -16.71
CA LEU A 488 10.30 -11.18 -15.58
C LEU A 488 9.10 -10.37 -16.04
N ILE A 489 9.20 -9.69 -17.20
CA ILE A 489 8.06 -8.97 -17.79
C ILE A 489 6.96 -9.94 -18.17
N THR A 490 7.27 -11.04 -18.89
CA THR A 490 6.24 -12.03 -19.26
C THR A 490 5.57 -12.65 -18.04
N LEU A 491 6.33 -13.00 -17.00
CA LEU A 491 5.76 -13.56 -15.76
C LEU A 491 4.89 -12.55 -15.01
N LYS A 492 5.23 -11.25 -15.04
CA LYS A 492 4.38 -10.20 -14.47
C LYS A 492 3.08 -10.06 -15.24
N GLU A 493 3.13 -10.10 -16.57
CA GLU A 493 1.94 -10.04 -17.43
C GLU A 493 1.03 -11.26 -17.19
N ASP A 494 1.59 -12.47 -17.07
CA ASP A 494 0.85 -13.68 -16.74
C ASP A 494 0.19 -13.61 -15.36
N LEU A 495 0.91 -13.07 -14.36
CA LEU A 495 0.40 -12.90 -13.01
C LEU A 495 -0.74 -11.88 -12.98
N ASP A 496 -0.59 -10.75 -13.67
CA ASP A 496 -1.65 -9.74 -13.77
C ASP A 496 -2.86 -10.26 -14.54
N PHE A 497 -2.66 -11.08 -15.57
CA PHE A 497 -3.74 -11.79 -16.25
C PHE A 497 -4.47 -12.76 -15.30
N ALA A 498 -3.75 -13.56 -14.52
CA ALA A 498 -4.33 -14.47 -13.55
C ALA A 498 -5.11 -13.71 -12.46
N ARG A 499 -4.58 -12.59 -11.97
CA ARG A 499 -5.26 -11.71 -11.01
C ARG A 499 -6.56 -11.14 -11.59
N LYS A 500 -6.51 -10.57 -12.80
CA LYS A 500 -7.70 -10.02 -13.48
C LYS A 500 -8.75 -11.10 -13.70
N THR A 501 -8.34 -12.28 -14.14
CA THR A 501 -9.23 -13.44 -14.32
C THR A 501 -9.89 -13.85 -13.00
N HIS A 502 -9.12 -13.97 -11.92
CA HIS A 502 -9.65 -14.33 -10.61
C HIS A 502 -10.64 -13.27 -10.07
N VAL A 503 -10.32 -11.98 -10.21
CA VAL A 503 -11.23 -10.88 -9.83
C VAL A 503 -12.53 -10.96 -10.64
N SER A 504 -12.45 -11.17 -11.96
CA SER A 504 -13.62 -11.34 -12.81
C SER A 504 -14.47 -12.53 -12.38
N GLN A 505 -13.85 -13.68 -12.06
CA GLN A 505 -14.54 -14.86 -11.55
C GLN A 505 -15.21 -14.60 -10.19
N MET A 506 -14.54 -13.90 -9.27
CA MET A 506 -15.12 -13.52 -7.98
C MET A 506 -16.32 -12.59 -8.15
N ASP A 507 -16.25 -11.65 -9.08
CA ASP A 507 -17.38 -10.77 -9.37
C ASP A 507 -18.54 -11.51 -10.03
N GLU A 508 -18.28 -12.48 -10.91
CA GLU A 508 -19.32 -13.37 -11.43
C GLU A 508 -20.00 -14.19 -10.33
N VAL A 509 -19.23 -14.76 -9.40
CA VAL A 509 -19.78 -15.49 -8.23
C VAL A 509 -20.62 -14.56 -7.35
N LYS A 510 -20.14 -13.34 -7.08
CA LYS A 510 -20.91 -12.33 -6.33
C LYS A 510 -22.21 -11.96 -7.05
N ARG A 511 -22.17 -11.75 -8.37
CA ARG A 511 -23.37 -11.44 -9.18
C ARG A 511 -24.38 -12.59 -9.15
N LYS A 512 -23.92 -13.84 -9.30
CA LYS A 512 -24.80 -15.02 -9.20
C LYS A 512 -25.44 -15.12 -7.82
N ARG A 513 -24.66 -14.99 -6.75
CA ARG A 513 -25.17 -15.03 -5.36
C ARG A 513 -26.11 -13.87 -5.05
N GLN A 514 -25.83 -12.66 -5.57
CA GLN A 514 -26.74 -11.53 -5.45
C GLN A 514 -28.05 -11.79 -6.19
N HIS A 515 -28.01 -12.37 -7.39
CA HIS A 515 -29.20 -12.74 -8.13
C HIS A 515 -30.03 -13.81 -7.40
N GLU A 516 -29.39 -14.85 -6.86
CA GLU A 516 -30.04 -15.87 -6.03
C GLU A 516 -30.70 -15.24 -4.80
N MET A 517 -30.00 -14.34 -4.09
CA MET A 517 -30.53 -13.62 -2.94
C MET A 517 -31.76 -12.80 -3.30
N THR A 518 -31.70 -12.02 -4.39
CA THR A 518 -32.83 -11.21 -4.86
C THR A 518 -33.99 -12.09 -5.33
N SER A 519 -33.72 -13.21 -6.02
CA SER A 519 -34.75 -14.16 -6.44
C SER A 519 -35.48 -14.75 -5.25
N VAL A 520 -34.75 -15.23 -4.23
CA VAL A 520 -35.34 -15.76 -3.00
C VAL A 520 -36.09 -14.68 -2.25
N SER A 521 -35.57 -13.45 -2.17
CA SER A 521 -36.29 -12.32 -1.56
C SER A 521 -37.61 -12.03 -2.28
N ASN A 522 -37.59 -11.96 -3.61
CA ASN A 522 -38.79 -11.73 -4.42
C ASN A 522 -39.80 -12.88 -4.29
N GLU A 523 -39.33 -14.13 -4.25
CA GLU A 523 -40.20 -15.28 -4.02
C GLU A 523 -40.84 -15.23 -2.63
N MET A 524 -40.07 -14.87 -1.60
CA MET A 524 -40.59 -14.72 -0.25
C MET A 524 -41.61 -13.56 -0.17
N GLU A 525 -41.30 -12.39 -0.72
CA GLU A 525 -42.23 -11.26 -0.82
C GLU A 525 -43.49 -11.63 -1.57
N SER A 526 -43.38 -12.35 -2.69
CA SER A 526 -44.53 -12.82 -3.46
C SER A 526 -45.39 -13.80 -2.66
N ARG A 527 -44.78 -14.73 -1.93
CA ARG A 527 -45.51 -15.65 -1.02
C ARG A 527 -46.20 -14.89 0.11
N TYR A 528 -45.55 -13.92 0.73
CA TYR A 528 -46.14 -13.09 1.77
C TYR A 528 -47.31 -12.26 1.23
N GLN A 529 -47.15 -11.61 0.08
CA GLN A 529 -48.23 -10.85 -0.58
C GLN A 529 -49.40 -11.77 -0.93
N ALA A 530 -49.15 -12.95 -1.50
CA ALA A 530 -50.19 -13.91 -1.85
C ALA A 530 -50.93 -14.42 -0.61
N GLN A 531 -50.22 -14.72 0.48
CA GLN A 531 -50.82 -15.17 1.73
C GLN A 531 -51.65 -14.06 2.39
N LEU A 532 -51.14 -12.82 2.41
CA LEU A 532 -51.87 -11.66 2.91
C LEU A 532 -53.13 -11.40 2.07
N GLN A 533 -53.02 -11.44 0.74
CA GLN A 533 -54.14 -11.27 -0.16
C GLN A 533 -55.20 -12.36 0.05
N LYS A 534 -54.78 -13.61 0.24
CA LYS A 534 -55.69 -14.72 0.57
C LYS A 534 -56.41 -14.50 1.90
N GLN A 535 -55.72 -14.04 2.94
CA GLN A 535 -56.35 -13.74 4.24
C GLN A 535 -57.32 -12.55 4.14
N LEU A 536 -56.95 -11.50 3.41
CA LEU A 536 -57.85 -10.35 3.17
C LEU A 536 -59.09 -10.76 2.36
N GLN A 537 -58.94 -11.62 1.34
CA GLN A 537 -60.07 -12.17 0.59
C GLN A 537 -60.96 -13.06 1.46
N ALA A 538 -60.37 -13.91 2.32
CA ALA A 538 -61.13 -14.73 3.26
C ALA A 538 -61.92 -13.87 4.25
N MET A 539 -61.31 -12.82 4.84
CA MET A 539 -62.03 -11.89 5.70
C MET A 539 -63.16 -11.17 4.96
N ARG A 540 -62.93 -10.71 3.71
CA ARG A 540 -63.99 -10.10 2.89
C ARG A 540 -65.14 -11.07 2.66
N ALA A 541 -64.84 -12.32 2.32
CA ALA A 541 -65.85 -13.36 2.13
C ALA A 541 -66.63 -13.64 3.42
N ASP A 542 -65.97 -13.68 4.58
CA ASP A 542 -66.63 -13.84 5.89
C ASP A 542 -67.54 -12.64 6.20
N PHE A 543 -67.10 -11.41 5.89
CA PHE A 543 -67.94 -10.22 6.05
C PHE A 543 -69.15 -10.24 5.11
N ASP A 544 -68.96 -10.60 3.84
CA ASP A 544 -70.06 -10.72 2.87
C ASP A 544 -71.03 -11.83 3.28
N ALA A 545 -70.53 -12.96 3.80
CA ALA A 545 -71.35 -14.04 4.33
C ALA A 545 -72.17 -13.59 5.55
N ARG A 546 -71.57 -12.84 6.48
CA ARG A 546 -72.28 -12.26 7.63
C ARG A 546 -73.33 -11.23 7.19
N ILE A 547 -73.03 -10.38 6.22
CA ILE A 547 -74.00 -9.42 5.66
C ILE A 547 -75.15 -10.16 4.98
N ALA A 548 -74.85 -11.19 4.18
CA ALA A 548 -75.85 -12.01 3.53
C ALA A 548 -76.72 -12.77 4.55
N GLN A 549 -76.12 -13.28 5.63
CA GLN A 549 -76.84 -13.90 6.74
C GLN A 549 -77.76 -12.89 7.42
N ASN A 550 -77.24 -11.74 7.84
CA ASN A 550 -78.06 -10.69 8.45
C ASN A 550 -79.20 -10.26 7.52
N ARG A 551 -78.96 -10.18 6.21
CA ARG A 551 -80.00 -9.86 5.22
C ARG A 551 -81.07 -10.95 5.16
N ARG A 552 -80.69 -12.24 5.15
CA ARG A 552 -81.64 -13.36 5.20
C ARG A 552 -82.45 -13.35 6.50
N GLU A 553 -81.80 -13.13 7.63
CA GLU A 553 -82.46 -13.05 8.95
C GLU A 553 -83.47 -11.88 8.97
N ILE A 554 -83.10 -10.72 8.43
CA ILE A 554 -84.01 -9.57 8.28
C ILE A 554 -85.19 -9.93 7.35
N ASP A 555 -84.94 -10.57 6.21
CA ASP A 555 -86.00 -11.00 5.28
C ASP A 555 -86.94 -12.04 5.93
N GLU A 556 -86.41 -12.97 6.72
CA GLU A 556 -87.19 -13.94 7.48
C GLU A 556 -88.01 -13.27 8.59
N LEU A 557 -87.43 -12.33 9.34
CA LEU A 557 -88.17 -11.52 10.32
C LEU A 557 -89.30 -10.74 9.66
N TYR A 558 -89.06 -10.11 8.50
CA TYR A 558 -90.09 -9.41 7.75
C TYR A 558 -91.18 -10.36 7.25
N LYS A 559 -90.83 -11.55 6.73
CA LYS A 559 -91.81 -12.58 6.35
C LYS A 559 -92.63 -13.06 7.53
N THR A 560 -92.01 -13.27 8.68
CA THR A 560 -92.68 -13.73 9.91
C THR A 560 -93.66 -12.66 10.39
N LYS A 561 -93.23 -11.39 10.45
CA LYS A 561 -94.09 -10.24 10.80
C LYS A 561 -95.24 -10.06 9.82
N LEU A 562 -95.01 -10.24 8.52
CA LEU A 562 -96.07 -10.21 7.51
C LEU A 562 -97.05 -11.38 7.67
N SER A 563 -96.56 -12.58 7.97
CA SER A 563 -97.41 -13.75 8.24
C SER A 563 -98.26 -13.54 9.49
N GLU A 564 -97.65 -13.11 10.60
CA GLU A 564 -98.34 -12.75 11.84
C GLU A 564 -99.44 -11.71 11.58
N ALA A 565 -99.12 -10.62 10.89
CA ALA A 565 -100.07 -9.56 10.55
C ALA A 565 -101.19 -10.06 9.62
N ASN A 566 -100.89 -10.95 8.67
CA ASN A 566 -101.88 -11.53 7.78
C ASN A 566 -102.78 -12.54 8.51
N GLU A 567 -102.24 -13.32 9.45
CA GLU A 567 -103.01 -14.20 10.31
C GLU A 567 -103.91 -13.40 11.26
N THR A 568 -103.42 -12.32 11.90
CA THR A 568 -104.28 -11.44 12.72
C THR A 568 -105.36 -10.82 11.86
N ALA A 569 -105.04 -10.29 10.67
CA ALA A 569 -106.04 -9.80 9.74
C ALA A 569 -107.02 -10.90 9.26
N SER A 570 -106.58 -12.16 9.17
CA SER A 570 -107.48 -13.30 8.88
C SER A 570 -108.40 -13.61 10.06
N ARG A 571 -107.87 -13.60 11.29
CA ARG A 571 -108.65 -13.76 12.53
C ARG A 571 -109.69 -12.63 12.66
N ASP A 572 -109.28 -11.38 12.46
CA ASP A 572 -110.19 -10.23 12.46
C ASP A 572 -111.26 -10.34 11.37
N ARG A 573 -110.89 -10.81 10.16
CA ARG A 573 -111.85 -11.11 9.09
C ARG A 573 -112.84 -12.21 9.48
N SER A 574 -112.41 -13.25 10.19
CA SER A 574 -113.29 -14.32 10.69
C SER A 574 -114.24 -13.80 11.76
N ASN A 575 -113.70 -13.11 12.77
CA ASN A 575 -114.48 -12.50 13.85
C ASN A 575 -115.51 -11.51 13.29
N ALA A 576 -115.13 -10.71 12.29
CA ALA A 576 -116.05 -9.79 11.61
C ALA A 576 -117.13 -10.52 10.80
N LYS A 577 -116.86 -11.70 10.24
CA LYS A 577 -117.87 -12.54 9.60
C LYS A 577 -118.84 -13.11 10.63
N GLU A 578 -118.34 -13.69 11.71
CA GLU A 578 -119.15 -14.22 12.81
C GLU A 578 -120.06 -13.15 13.41
N ALA A 579 -119.51 -11.95 13.70
CA ALA A 579 -120.29 -10.81 14.16
C ALA A 579 -121.36 -10.35 13.15
N ARG A 580 -121.06 -10.40 11.84
CA ARG A 580 -122.06 -10.11 10.79
C ARG A 580 -123.17 -11.15 10.72
N GLU A 581 -122.85 -12.42 10.89
CA GLU A 581 -123.83 -13.51 10.90
C GLU A 581 -124.71 -13.47 12.15
N GLU A 582 -124.14 -13.13 13.31
CA GLU A 582 -124.90 -12.90 14.54
C GLU A 582 -125.83 -11.68 14.42
N ALA A 583 -125.34 -10.58 13.83
CA ALA A 583 -126.18 -9.43 13.51
C ALA A 583 -127.30 -9.75 12.52
N ALA A 584 -127.06 -10.61 11.52
CA ALA A 584 -128.09 -11.08 10.60
C ALA A 584 -129.14 -11.96 11.30
N ARG A 585 -128.71 -12.85 12.23
CA ARG A 585 -129.62 -13.63 13.08
C ARG A 585 -130.48 -12.75 13.97
N ALA A 586 -129.89 -11.73 14.60
CA ALA A 586 -130.63 -10.76 15.39
C ALA A 586 -131.65 -9.98 14.54
N ARG A 587 -131.30 -9.60 13.31
CA ARG A 587 -132.24 -8.94 12.37
C ARG A 587 -133.44 -9.83 12.02
N LEU A 588 -133.22 -11.13 11.75
CA LEU A 588 -134.32 -12.07 11.51
C LEU A 588 -135.21 -12.24 12.75
N ARG A 589 -134.61 -12.32 13.94
CA ARG A 589 -135.33 -12.40 15.20
C ARG A 589 -136.21 -11.19 15.46
N VAL A 590 -135.70 -9.99 15.17
CA VAL A 590 -136.48 -8.75 15.23
C VAL A 590 -137.65 -8.81 14.26
N HIS A 591 -137.42 -9.24 13.00
CA HIS A 591 -138.49 -9.37 12.02
C HIS A 591 -139.59 -10.38 12.44
N GLU A 592 -139.22 -11.52 13.00
CA GLU A 592 -140.19 -12.48 13.59
C GLU A 592 -141.04 -11.83 14.68
N LEU A 593 -140.40 -11.11 15.62
CA LEU A 593 -141.11 -10.41 16.70
C LEU A 593 -142.04 -9.31 16.17
N GLU A 594 -141.63 -8.58 15.12
CA GLU A 594 -142.47 -7.59 14.44
C GLU A 594 -143.71 -8.22 13.80
N THR A 595 -143.59 -9.40 13.16
CA THR A 595 -144.74 -10.11 12.58
C THR A 595 -145.73 -10.60 13.64
N VAL A 596 -145.23 -11.08 14.78
CA VAL A 596 -146.07 -11.52 15.91
C VAL A 596 -146.79 -10.33 16.52
N LEU A 597 -146.10 -9.20 16.77
CA LEU A 597 -146.73 -7.97 17.23
C LEU A 597 -147.82 -7.47 16.27
N SER A 598 -147.58 -7.53 14.96
CA SER A 598 -148.58 -7.18 13.95
C SER A 598 -149.83 -8.08 14.04
N SER A 599 -149.66 -9.39 14.28
CA SER A 599 -150.78 -10.32 14.45
C SER A 599 -151.59 -10.06 15.73
N TYR A 600 -150.91 -9.70 16.82
CA TYR A 600 -151.56 -9.36 18.09
C TYR A 600 -152.34 -8.05 18.00
N ASN A 601 -151.78 -7.03 17.33
CA ASN A 601 -152.49 -5.78 17.06
C ASN A 601 -153.78 -6.00 16.25
N LYS A 602 -153.76 -6.89 15.24
CA LYS A 602 -154.98 -7.25 14.50
C LYS A 602 -156.04 -7.89 15.38
N GLN A 603 -155.65 -8.75 16.33
CA GLN A 603 -156.60 -9.34 17.29
C GLN A 603 -157.19 -8.30 18.25
N VAL A 604 -156.38 -7.33 18.69
CA VAL A 604 -156.85 -6.22 19.53
C VAL A 604 -157.89 -5.38 18.78
N ASP A 605 -157.65 -5.06 17.50
CA ASP A 605 -158.62 -4.32 16.67
C ASP A 605 -159.94 -5.08 16.46
N GLU A 606 -159.87 -6.40 16.27
CA GLU A 606 -161.05 -7.28 16.12
C GLU A 606 -161.92 -7.29 17.39
N LEU A 607 -161.29 -7.37 18.56
CA LEU A 607 -161.96 -7.34 19.86
C LEU A 607 -162.59 -5.97 20.14
N ASN A 608 -161.88 -4.89 19.80
CA ASN A 608 -162.41 -3.52 19.95
C ASN A 608 -163.65 -3.28 19.09
N ARG A 609 -163.73 -3.84 17.87
CA ARG A 609 -164.96 -3.77 17.03
C ARG A 609 -166.15 -4.48 17.68
N LYS A 610 -165.95 -5.67 18.24
CA LYS A 610 -167.02 -6.44 18.91
C LYS A 610 -167.60 -5.71 20.13
N ILE A 611 -166.74 -5.00 20.88
CA ILE A 611 -167.18 -4.18 22.01
C ILE A 611 -168.08 -3.03 21.52
N ALA A 612 -167.68 -2.33 20.46
CA ALA A 612 -168.48 -1.24 19.90
C ALA A 612 -169.86 -1.69 19.40
N ASP A 613 -169.96 -2.87 18.77
CA ASP A 613 -171.23 -3.40 18.29
C ASP A 613 -172.19 -3.76 19.43
N LEU A 614 -171.69 -4.39 20.51
CA LEU A 614 -172.47 -4.73 21.70
C LEU A 614 -172.97 -3.49 22.45
N GLU A 615 -172.13 -2.45 22.55
CA GLU A 615 -172.52 -1.17 23.15
C GLU A 615 -173.65 -0.48 22.36
N SER A 616 -173.65 -0.61 21.02
CA SER A 616 -174.70 -0.04 20.17
C SER A 616 -176.05 -0.75 20.33
N ALA A 617 -176.04 -2.07 20.57
CA ALA A 617 -177.24 -2.87 20.78
C ALA A 617 -177.91 -2.52 22.11
N LEU A 618 -177.12 -2.36 23.18
CA LEU A 618 -177.60 -2.02 24.52
C LEU A 618 -178.25 -0.62 24.57
N ARG A 619 -177.72 0.34 23.80
CA ARG A 619 -178.29 1.70 23.70
C ARG A 619 -179.67 1.71 23.04
N ARG A 620 -179.92 0.84 22.04
CA ARG A 620 -181.23 0.73 21.37
C ARG A 620 -182.30 0.23 22.34
N THR A 621 -182.03 -0.88 23.04
CA THR A 621 -182.97 -1.45 24.01
C THR A 621 -183.33 -0.48 25.14
N LEU A 622 -182.37 0.31 25.62
CA LEU A 622 -182.62 1.32 26.66
C LEU A 622 -183.52 2.47 26.19
N SER A 623 -183.48 2.84 24.91
CA SER A 623 -184.36 3.88 24.35
C SER A 623 -185.82 3.42 24.23
N GLU A 624 -186.04 2.15 23.89
CA GLU A 624 -187.37 1.56 23.76
C GLU A 624 -188.08 1.44 25.11
N TYR A 625 -187.36 1.06 26.18
CA TYR A 625 -187.89 1.05 27.54
C TYR A 625 -188.24 2.45 28.07
N ARG A 626 -187.47 3.48 27.69
CA ARG A 626 -187.71 4.85 28.15
C ARG A 626 -188.98 5.45 27.54
N TYR A 627 -189.23 5.21 26.25
CA TYR A 627 -190.46 5.66 25.57
C TYR A 627 -191.72 5.00 26.14
N LEU A 628 -191.65 3.71 26.48
CA LEU A 628 -192.77 2.97 27.06
C LEU A 628 -193.12 3.45 28.49
N MET A 629 -192.13 3.93 29.24
CA MET A 629 -192.30 4.40 30.62
C MET A 629 -192.95 5.79 30.68
N ASP A 630 -192.64 6.68 29.74
CA ASP A 630 -193.23 8.02 29.66
C ASP A 630 -194.73 7.98 29.30
N LEU A 631 -195.15 7.05 28.42
CA LEU A 631 -196.56 6.89 28.05
C LEU A 631 -197.42 6.38 29.23
N LYS A 632 -196.86 5.50 30.07
CA LYS A 632 -197.53 4.98 31.27
C LYS A 632 -197.81 6.09 32.29
N VAL A 633 -196.83 6.97 32.53
CA VAL A 633 -196.96 8.08 33.50
C VAL A 633 -198.06 9.06 33.09
N GLN A 634 -198.31 9.22 31.79
CA GLN A 634 -199.34 10.12 31.27
C GLN A 634 -200.77 9.62 31.58
N LEU A 635 -201.01 8.30 31.49
CA LEU A 635 -202.29 7.66 31.82
C LEU A 635 -202.58 7.66 33.34
N ASP A 636 -201.54 7.61 34.18
CA ASP A 636 -201.69 7.63 35.64
C ASP A 636 -202.15 9.01 36.18
N VAL A 637 -201.84 10.11 35.46
CA VAL A 637 -202.28 11.48 35.82
C VAL A 637 -203.77 11.69 35.52
N GLU A 638 -204.29 11.10 34.43
CA GLU A 638 -205.70 11.22 34.06
C GLU A 638 -206.62 10.45 35.02
N LEU A 639 -206.16 9.34 35.60
CA LEU A 639 -206.89 8.55 36.60
C LEU A 639 -206.94 9.20 37.99
N GLN A 640 -205.89 9.92 38.41
CA GLN A 640 -205.87 10.63 39.70
C GLN A 640 -206.90 11.77 39.79
N ALA A 641 -207.26 12.37 38.65
CA ALA A 641 -208.30 13.42 38.61
C ALA A 641 -209.70 12.87 38.96
N TYR A 642 -209.98 11.59 38.71
CA TYR A 642 -211.25 10.94 39.05
C TYR A 642 -211.33 10.44 40.50
N GLN A 643 -210.20 10.17 41.16
CA GLN A 643 -210.17 9.71 42.57
C GLN A 643 -210.39 10.82 43.60
N LYS A 644 -210.04 12.08 43.29
CA LYS A 644 -210.19 13.20 44.23
C LYS A 644 -211.65 13.63 44.49
N SER A 645 -212.60 13.15 43.69
CA SER A 645 -214.03 13.46 43.82
C SER A 645 -214.78 12.54 44.80
N CYS A 646 -214.21 11.37 45.16
CA CYS A 646 -214.95 10.34 45.91
C CYS A 646 -214.48 10.06 47.35
N GLU A 647 -213.24 10.39 47.75
CA GLU A 647 -212.70 10.01 49.08
C GLU A 647 -213.08 10.95 50.25
N GLY A 648 -213.78 12.06 50.00
CA GLY A 648 -214.21 12.98 51.06
C GLY A 648 -215.46 12.55 51.84
N GLN A 649 -216.27 11.63 51.30
CA GLN A 649 -217.54 11.22 51.93
C GLN A 649 -217.43 10.07 52.95
N GLU A 650 -216.29 9.37 53.09
CA GLU A 650 -216.24 8.08 53.82
C GLU A 650 -215.44 8.06 55.14
N SER A 651 -214.63 9.08 55.45
CA SER A 651 -213.60 8.93 56.50
C SER A 651 -213.98 9.24 57.96
N ARG A 652 -215.19 9.70 58.33
CA ARG A 652 -215.51 9.91 59.76
C ARG A 652 -216.88 9.41 60.24
N ARG A 653 -217.42 8.42 59.53
CA ARG A 653 -218.37 7.42 60.08
C ARG A 653 -217.71 6.44 61.06
N LYS A 654 -216.37 6.41 61.16
CA LYS A 654 -215.62 5.40 61.94
C LYS A 654 -215.04 5.88 63.27
N HIS A 655 -215.33 7.09 63.74
CA HIS A 655 -214.99 7.52 65.11
C HIS A 655 -215.99 7.02 66.19
N ALA A 656 -217.01 6.25 65.81
CA ALA A 656 -218.10 5.84 66.72
C ALA A 656 -218.02 4.40 67.25
N GLU A 657 -217.07 3.55 66.80
CA GLU A 657 -217.14 2.10 67.07
C GLU A 657 -216.09 1.54 68.05
N ASP A 658 -215.03 2.28 68.42
CA ASP A 658 -213.94 1.72 69.24
C ASP A 658 -213.98 2.06 70.76
N GLU A 659 -214.88 2.93 71.23
CA GLU A 659 -215.04 3.20 72.67
C GLU A 659 -215.93 2.15 73.42
N ILE A 660 -216.51 1.19 72.68
CA ILE A 660 -217.36 0.12 73.22
C ILE A 660 -216.55 -1.11 73.70
N SER A 661 -215.27 -1.23 73.32
CA SER A 661 -214.41 -2.37 73.72
C SER A 661 -213.83 -2.21 75.13
N VAL A 662 -213.65 -0.97 75.61
CA VAL A 662 -212.90 -0.67 76.84
C VAL A 662 -213.69 -0.91 78.13
N LEU A 663 -215.03 -0.84 78.14
CA LEU A 663 -215.82 -0.99 79.39
C LEU A 663 -216.56 -2.33 79.55
N ARG A 664 -216.29 -3.31 78.68
CA ARG A 664 -216.67 -4.72 78.94
C ARG A 664 -215.81 -5.37 80.04
N GLY A 665 -214.74 -4.71 80.48
CA GLY A 665 -213.92 -5.06 81.66
C GLY A 665 -214.45 -4.53 83.00
N GLU A 666 -215.29 -3.48 83.03
CA GLU A 666 -215.95 -3.00 84.27
C GLU A 666 -217.07 -3.95 84.74
N ASN A 667 -217.50 -4.90 83.89
CA ASN A 667 -218.52 -5.87 84.22
C ASN A 667 -217.99 -7.09 85.02
N ASP A 668 -216.68 -7.31 85.06
CA ASP A 668 -216.10 -8.35 85.93
C ASP A 668 -215.81 -7.83 87.36
N ASP A 669 -215.75 -6.51 87.59
CA ASP A 669 -215.86 -5.95 88.95
C ASP A 669 -217.30 -5.97 89.48
N LEU A 670 -218.32 -5.96 88.60
CA LEU A 670 -219.73 -6.19 88.99
C LEU A 670 -220.07 -7.68 89.20
N LYS A 671 -219.20 -8.63 88.83
CA LYS A 671 -219.23 -9.99 89.40
C LYS A 671 -218.86 -10.04 90.89
N ARG A 672 -218.38 -8.95 91.52
CA ARG A 672 -218.33 -8.85 92.99
C ARG A 672 -219.66 -8.38 93.61
N GLN A 673 -220.64 -7.96 92.79
CA GLN A 673 -222.06 -7.90 93.18
C GLN A 673 -222.79 -9.26 93.02
N LEU A 674 -222.16 -10.27 92.39
CA LEU A 674 -222.61 -11.68 92.32
C LEU A 674 -222.72 -12.34 93.71
N GLU A 675 -222.36 -11.69 94.81
CA GLU A 675 -222.47 -12.28 96.14
C GLU A 675 -223.42 -11.53 97.11
N THR A 676 -223.92 -10.33 96.77
CA THR A 676 -224.93 -9.62 97.60
C THR A 676 -226.39 -9.88 97.20
N LEU A 677 -226.74 -10.04 95.91
CA LEU A 677 -228.11 -10.44 95.47
C LEU A 677 -228.30 -11.94 95.18
N ARG A 678 -227.21 -12.72 95.31
CA ARG A 678 -227.27 -14.15 95.62
C ARG A 678 -228.09 -14.45 96.90
N ARG A 679 -228.53 -13.44 97.66
CA ARG A 679 -229.50 -13.54 98.78
C ARG A 679 -230.99 -13.28 98.43
N GLU A 680 -231.37 -12.73 97.26
CA GLU A 680 -232.81 -12.48 96.92
C GLU A 680 -233.44 -13.53 95.98
N ILE A 681 -232.63 -14.31 95.24
CA ILE A 681 -233.10 -15.59 94.67
C ILE A 681 -233.50 -16.60 95.77
N GLU A 682 -233.12 -16.38 97.04
CA GLU A 682 -233.31 -17.35 98.14
C GLU A 682 -234.47 -17.08 99.12
N ASP A 683 -235.12 -15.89 99.13
CA ASP A 683 -236.24 -15.61 100.07
C ASP A 683 -237.68 -15.67 99.50
N GLU A 684 -237.98 -15.59 98.18
CA GLU A 684 -239.38 -15.78 97.67
C GLU A 684 -239.65 -17.04 96.82
N ALA A 685 -238.63 -17.87 96.63
CA ALA A 685 -238.85 -19.31 96.53
C ALA A 685 -239.60 -19.89 97.77
N VAL A 686 -239.68 -19.13 98.89
CA VAL A 686 -240.37 -19.50 100.15
C VAL A 686 -241.89 -19.12 100.16
N LEU A 687 -242.48 -18.57 99.07
CA LEU A 687 -243.97 -18.40 98.91
C LEU A 687 -244.63 -19.18 97.76
N ARG A 688 -243.86 -19.87 96.90
CA ARG A 688 -244.33 -21.07 96.16
C ARG A 688 -244.92 -22.15 97.11
N THR A 689 -244.70 -22.06 98.42
CA THR A 689 -244.99 -23.11 99.41
C THR A 689 -246.11 -22.81 100.42
N THR A 690 -246.83 -21.68 100.33
CA THR A 690 -247.97 -21.47 101.25
C THR A 690 -249.35 -21.82 100.67
N LEU A 691 -249.82 -21.35 99.50
CA LEU A 691 -251.27 -21.46 99.19
C LEU A 691 -251.71 -22.03 97.82
N GLU A 692 -251.00 -23.07 97.40
CA GLU A 692 -251.64 -24.32 96.96
C GLU A 692 -252.41 -25.01 98.11
N ASN A 693 -252.15 -24.71 99.40
CA ASN A 693 -252.93 -25.24 100.53
C ASN A 693 -254.42 -24.77 100.62
N LYS A 694 -254.96 -23.99 99.66
CA LYS A 694 -256.41 -23.71 99.57
C LYS A 694 -257.05 -23.87 98.17
N LEU A 695 -256.43 -24.64 97.28
CA LEU A 695 -257.16 -25.50 96.33
C LEU A 695 -257.90 -26.64 97.06
N THR A 696 -257.58 -26.94 98.32
CA THR A 696 -257.98 -28.19 98.97
C THR A 696 -259.12 -28.08 99.96
N THR A 697 -259.61 -26.85 100.22
CA THR A 697 -260.91 -26.71 100.85
C THR A 697 -261.95 -26.19 99.88
N LEU A 698 -262.72 -27.15 99.39
CA LEU A 698 -264.18 -27.09 99.50
C LEU A 698 -264.86 -26.04 98.57
N LYS A 699 -265.42 -26.31 97.38
CA LYS A 699 -265.87 -27.55 96.69
C LYS A 699 -266.62 -28.58 97.53
N LYS A 700 -266.76 -28.34 98.82
CA LYS A 700 -267.28 -29.23 99.82
C LYS A 700 -268.79 -29.20 99.84
N ASP A 701 -269.24 -28.04 100.25
CA ASP A 701 -270.37 -28.08 101.14
C ASP A 701 -271.45 -27.14 100.64
N LEU A 702 -272.14 -27.72 99.66
CA LEU A 702 -273.59 -27.82 99.68
C LEU A 702 -274.27 -26.79 98.77
N GLN A 703 -275.07 -27.26 97.81
CA GLN A 703 -276.38 -27.88 98.05
C GLN A 703 -277.29 -26.97 98.88
N GLY A 704 -278.45 -26.67 98.31
CA GLY A 704 -279.65 -26.41 99.10
C GLY A 704 -280.40 -25.14 98.73
N ASN A 705 -281.63 -25.36 98.23
CA ASN A 705 -282.84 -24.51 98.32
C ASN A 705 -282.87 -23.20 97.50
N ILE A 706 -283.90 -22.90 96.67
CA ILE A 706 -285.35 -22.69 96.99
C ILE A 706 -285.47 -21.66 98.15
N PRO A 707 -286.54 -20.86 98.32
CA PRO A 707 -287.56 -20.27 97.43
C PRO A 707 -287.55 -18.72 97.50
N LYS A 708 -288.58 -18.09 96.89
CA LYS A 708 -289.37 -16.91 97.33
C LYS A 708 -288.75 -16.02 98.45
N CYS A 709 -288.93 -14.70 98.45
CA CYS A 709 -290.21 -14.00 98.65
C CYS A 709 -289.90 -12.48 98.77
N PRO A 710 -290.84 -11.61 99.19
CA PRO A 710 -291.06 -10.35 98.50
C PRO A 710 -290.84 -9.17 99.45
N THR A 711 -290.73 -7.98 98.90
CA THR A 711 -291.58 -6.87 99.34
C THR A 711 -291.76 -5.96 98.14
N SER A 712 -293.02 -5.52 98.00
CA SER A 712 -293.51 -4.23 97.48
C SER A 712 -292.64 -3.43 96.52
#